data_AF-A0ABD3N1R7-F1
#
_entry.id   AF-A0ABD3N1R7-F1
#
_cell.length_a   1.000
_cell.length_b   1.000
_cell.length_c   1.000
_cell.angle_alpha   90.00
_cell.angle_beta   90.00
_cell.angle_gamma   90.00
#
_symmetry.space_group_name_H-M   'P 1'
#
loop_
_entity.id
_entity.type
_entity.pdbx_description
1 polymer ?
#
loop_
_entity_poly.entity_id
_entity_poly.type
_entity_poly.pdbx_seq_one_letter_code
_entity_poly.pdbx_strand_id
1 'polypeptide(L)'
;MGGCYYDNTNIHGSFVVPHDIQPGQLSPLLWRDSGKIVSTYAFQVGLPPQLTESLLEYATTLGIVDMFRELTSTNPIPPKEEGSAHEFFTSASYRTKHNITNDNINDNDDLLWYAQRPPKYWESDMHWISPADEVTHESYLKALADGQFDIVLDAAGKALGVDSLVAYHLSFIAVSHSERGYSHHDTTKTNGGIYNVIIPLLLEDEDDTPELIVWDDHNADEGSELEPERGGYKYQVGVGVMLGDDVVHGTHECDYRNLENAKHGGWVVDNQEGDEGDGVASTKGRRRRRIGMRLAATVYIGEIYKDNVHQVAEKTLTQIFPPKNERWLLAQEGRHWVAPTPGDDDVGRHKSRHSLAMDKGRKAFRSFDELDDCEDRAYGGLCETDIEGTRYQCTFSCKVYIEEGLPTRVDWVDGDQRDSANGKNINVCVRNRTGGEDCRIYKDDVNVPSDFISPMLKPGELFPIIWRANRDDNLKITAQYAFQIGIPPELTAELLNFSNDIGLTDAMRELVGDHPLEAIDSAPAHTFLTLDDGNDWFVQRPPTKWRSNMHWISPSNERIHEEYLQVLARGNFDLVLDAIGTHLGLEGLVAYHLTFIGVSYSEKGYIHRDTHHTGGSVYNVIIPLILEDDAPPELAMTDQYEEGRQGALKYRLDAAVMMGDDAMHGTEACDYREKSGMRLAATVYIADINDTNADSIADQTLTQIFPQPDAQWLMAQAGRHWTAGMDGSRRSLVNDYGRRPFAFQDKLCDCTERAAKGKCISDVTHTRNMCLRSCGLYELGYTNEEAAAAFASSWTVDVAGEYIDAFFESLTDDEDYCFDESNECEEDARSGMCLTDPIEMKDKGCRRSCLYCLTRTSRDLYSLGVDQIIENDDDNGPSPRDVVEVIARTEYYIVNEVLVNETFSNHRLSCRNNEDMCAYWAAEGECTISPEYMAKNCPAACRNCLVDINSFCPIDEATNIFKPGGMNAMFERWLEEAGEDTSSYSKENLPSGGKLSVGELTVIMSPYHDASNLPKDEGEDATTMPPLPWVVIINNFLNDEECDRLIELGEDQGYTRSRGYSKIRNLDGSANYTESKGRTSHSTFCSEGCDDDPLVKGVIERMIKLTGIPYENYESLQLVRYEEGQFYKQHHDLNDGMWKEPGGPRILTIFVYLNDVEEGGGTSFEYLNFTAVPKRGTALIWPSVMDNMKEKEDWTWHEALSVEQGVKYGANAWIHLRDYRTCNY
;
A
#
# COMPACT_ATOMS: atom_id res chain seq x y z
N MET A 1 40.78 -56.53 -14.38
CA MET A 1 40.73 -56.51 -15.86
C MET A 1 39.45 -57.20 -16.30
N GLY A 2 38.60 -56.49 -17.04
CA GLY A 2 37.26 -56.89 -17.45
C GLY A 2 36.27 -55.76 -17.15
N GLY A 3 36.25 -54.74 -18.01
CA GLY A 3 35.41 -53.55 -17.86
C GLY A 3 34.02 -53.70 -18.49
N CYS A 4 33.12 -52.82 -18.01
CA CYS A 4 31.98 -52.23 -18.69
C CYS A 4 32.15 -50.72 -18.43
N TYR A 5 32.70 -49.90 -19.33
CA TYR A 5 32.07 -49.27 -20.51
C TYR A 5 30.77 -48.51 -20.17
N TYR A 6 30.91 -47.25 -19.75
CA TYR A 6 30.35 -46.09 -20.43
C TYR A 6 31.33 -44.91 -20.31
N ASP A 7 31.27 -44.01 -21.28
CA ASP A 7 32.44 -43.38 -21.89
C ASP A 7 32.74 -42.01 -21.29
N ASN A 8 33.93 -41.84 -20.70
CA ASN A 8 34.53 -40.54 -20.37
C ASN A 8 34.91 -39.71 -21.62
N THR A 9 34.40 -40.07 -22.81
CA THR A 9 34.77 -39.47 -24.09
C THR A 9 33.81 -38.39 -24.58
N ASN A 10 32.64 -38.22 -23.95
CA ASN A 10 31.64 -37.22 -24.37
C ASN A 10 31.41 -36.06 -23.40
N ILE A 11 32.16 -35.96 -22.29
CA ILE A 11 32.34 -34.68 -21.61
C ILE A 11 33.42 -33.92 -22.37
N HIS A 12 33.01 -33.21 -23.43
CA HIS A 12 33.93 -32.58 -24.39
C HIS A 12 34.51 -31.26 -23.89
N GLY A 13 33.92 -30.65 -22.86
CA GLY A 13 34.33 -29.35 -22.37
C GLY A 13 34.18 -29.16 -20.86
N SER A 14 35.08 -28.37 -20.31
CA SER A 14 34.85 -27.69 -19.02
C SER A 14 34.12 -26.37 -19.29
N PHE A 15 33.46 -25.78 -18.30
CA PHE A 15 32.85 -24.46 -18.48
C PHE A 15 33.85 -23.32 -18.19
N VAL A 16 33.62 -22.16 -18.81
CA VAL A 16 34.29 -20.91 -18.41
C VAL A 16 33.75 -20.53 -17.04
N VAL A 17 34.61 -20.48 -16.03
CA VAL A 17 34.22 -20.00 -14.70
C VAL A 17 34.84 -18.62 -14.49
N PRO A 18 34.03 -17.56 -14.38
CA PRO A 18 34.55 -16.22 -14.11
C PRO A 18 35.20 -16.19 -12.73
N HIS A 19 36.44 -15.71 -12.63
CA HIS A 19 37.13 -15.64 -11.35
C HIS A 19 36.60 -14.53 -10.42
N ASP A 20 35.81 -13.58 -10.93
CA ASP A 20 35.38 -12.36 -10.23
C ASP A 20 33.89 -11.98 -10.50
N ILE A 21 32.99 -12.96 -10.58
CA ILE A 21 31.55 -12.66 -10.75
C ILE A 21 31.02 -11.93 -9.51
N GLN A 22 30.52 -10.70 -9.69
CA GLN A 22 30.03 -9.88 -8.58
C GLN A 22 28.64 -10.34 -8.13
N PRO A 23 28.24 -10.09 -6.86
CA PRO A 23 26.87 -10.34 -6.41
C PRO A 23 25.84 -9.69 -7.35
N GLY A 24 24.86 -10.48 -7.82
CA GLY A 24 23.85 -10.00 -8.78
C GLY A 24 24.34 -9.86 -10.22
N GLN A 25 25.53 -10.35 -10.56
CA GLN A 25 25.97 -10.43 -11.94
C GLN A 25 25.57 -11.79 -12.54
N LEU A 26 24.87 -11.78 -13.67
CA LEU A 26 24.62 -12.99 -14.47
C LEU A 26 25.63 -13.09 -15.61
N SER A 27 26.15 -14.30 -15.82
CA SER A 27 27.01 -14.66 -16.95
C SER A 27 26.45 -15.91 -17.63
N PRO A 28 26.23 -15.92 -18.96
CA PRO A 28 25.85 -17.14 -19.66
C PRO A 28 26.83 -18.28 -19.38
N LEU A 29 26.33 -19.52 -19.32
CA LEU A 29 27.17 -20.69 -19.21
C LEU A 29 27.84 -20.95 -20.58
N LEU A 30 29.18 -20.89 -20.61
CA LEU A 30 29.97 -21.00 -21.84
C LEU A 30 30.84 -22.25 -21.83
N TRP A 31 30.89 -22.95 -22.96
CA TRP A 31 31.87 -24.01 -23.22
C TRP A 31 33.29 -23.44 -23.24
N ARG A 32 34.21 -23.96 -22.43
CA ARG A 32 35.60 -23.46 -22.35
C ARG A 32 36.35 -23.61 -23.66
N ASP A 33 36.14 -24.71 -24.37
CA ASP A 33 36.91 -25.02 -25.59
C ASP A 33 36.38 -24.30 -26.84
N SER A 34 35.08 -24.02 -26.90
CA SER A 34 34.44 -23.39 -28.08
C SER A 34 33.99 -21.95 -27.84
N GLY A 35 33.88 -21.51 -26.59
CA GLY A 35 33.31 -20.21 -26.21
C GLY A 35 31.81 -20.07 -26.51
N LYS A 36 31.14 -21.13 -26.96
CA LYS A 36 29.73 -21.12 -27.29
C LYS A 36 28.89 -21.10 -26.02
N ILE A 37 27.74 -20.43 -26.10
CA ILE A 37 26.69 -20.49 -25.07
C ILE A 37 26.12 -21.91 -25.05
N VAL A 38 25.97 -22.47 -23.86
CA VAL A 38 25.40 -23.82 -23.66
C VAL A 38 23.92 -23.80 -24.05
N SER A 39 23.14 -22.92 -23.41
CA SER A 39 21.73 -22.64 -23.69
C SER A 39 21.46 -21.18 -23.35
N THR A 40 20.47 -20.56 -23.99
CA THR A 40 20.00 -19.21 -23.65
C THR A 40 19.39 -19.12 -22.26
N TYR A 41 19.12 -20.26 -21.62
CA TYR A 41 18.49 -20.36 -20.31
C TYR A 41 19.45 -20.90 -19.22
N ALA A 42 20.76 -20.96 -19.47
CA ALA A 42 21.75 -21.44 -18.53
C ALA A 42 22.74 -20.32 -18.14
N PHE A 43 22.78 -19.95 -16.85
CA PHE A 43 23.59 -18.85 -16.33
C PHE A 43 24.38 -19.26 -15.09
N GLN A 44 25.53 -18.62 -14.90
CA GLN A 44 26.21 -18.48 -13.62
C GLN A 44 25.78 -17.17 -12.99
N VAL A 45 25.53 -17.18 -11.68
CA VAL A 45 25.11 -15.99 -10.93
C VAL A 45 26.04 -15.76 -9.74
N GLY A 46 26.54 -14.53 -9.59
CA GLY A 46 27.29 -14.15 -8.40
C GLY A 46 26.35 -14.01 -7.20
N LEU A 47 26.68 -14.71 -6.11
CA LEU A 47 25.85 -14.75 -4.91
C LEU A 47 26.35 -13.72 -3.88
N PRO A 48 25.45 -13.08 -3.11
CA PRO A 48 25.83 -12.27 -1.97
C PRO A 48 26.66 -13.09 -0.96
N PRO A 49 27.74 -12.51 -0.38
CA PRO A 49 28.61 -13.24 0.55
C PRO A 49 27.86 -13.83 1.76
N GLN A 50 26.83 -13.15 2.26
CA GLN A 50 26.05 -13.56 3.42
C GLN A 50 25.01 -14.65 3.12
N LEU A 51 24.63 -14.85 1.85
CA LEU A 51 23.56 -15.77 1.47
C LEU A 51 23.87 -17.21 1.87
N THR A 52 25.06 -17.69 1.49
CA THR A 52 25.49 -19.06 1.80
C THR A 52 25.63 -19.28 3.30
N GLU A 53 26.16 -18.30 4.04
CA GLU A 53 26.32 -18.38 5.49
C GLU A 53 24.95 -18.43 6.19
N SER A 54 24.02 -17.56 5.81
CA SER A 54 22.68 -17.48 6.40
C SER A 54 21.87 -18.75 6.19
N LEU A 55 21.86 -19.28 4.96
CA LEU A 55 21.15 -20.53 4.65
C LEU A 55 21.77 -21.74 5.35
N LEU A 56 23.10 -21.79 5.46
CA LEU A 56 23.78 -22.86 6.18
C LEU A 56 23.52 -22.79 7.68
N GLU A 57 23.51 -21.60 8.28
CA GLU A 57 23.16 -21.38 9.68
C GLU A 57 21.70 -21.78 9.96
N TYR A 58 20.77 -21.36 9.10
CA TYR A 58 19.36 -21.74 9.17
C TYR A 58 19.18 -23.27 9.11
N ALA A 59 19.76 -23.92 8.11
CA ALA A 59 19.70 -25.38 7.97
C ALA A 59 20.36 -26.11 9.15
N THR A 60 21.43 -25.57 9.72
CA THR A 60 22.10 -26.16 10.88
C THR A 60 21.24 -26.03 12.14
N THR A 61 20.65 -24.85 12.37
CA THR A 61 19.82 -24.55 13.54
C THR A 61 18.57 -25.42 13.60
N LEU A 62 17.95 -25.69 12.45
CA LEU A 62 16.80 -26.57 12.35
C LEU A 62 17.16 -28.07 12.39
N GLY A 63 18.44 -28.42 12.34
CA GLY A 63 18.92 -29.81 12.31
C GLY A 63 18.92 -30.46 10.92
N ILE A 64 18.64 -29.70 9.84
CA ILE A 64 18.58 -30.18 8.45
C ILE A 64 19.93 -30.73 7.97
N VAL A 65 21.03 -30.09 8.35
CA VAL A 65 22.37 -30.60 8.01
C VAL A 65 22.63 -31.97 8.62
N ASP A 66 22.20 -32.19 9.87
CA ASP A 66 22.38 -33.49 10.54
C ASP A 66 21.40 -34.54 9.99
N MET A 67 20.19 -34.14 9.59
CA MET A 67 19.26 -35.00 8.85
C MET A 67 19.87 -35.53 7.56
N PHE A 68 20.45 -34.67 6.72
CA PHE A 68 21.10 -35.12 5.49
C PHE A 68 22.28 -36.06 5.76
N ARG A 69 23.05 -35.82 6.83
CA ARG A 69 24.11 -36.75 7.22
C ARG A 69 23.57 -38.12 7.55
N GLU A 70 22.44 -38.24 8.26
CA GLU A 70 21.83 -39.55 8.55
C GLU A 70 21.28 -40.21 7.29
N LEU A 71 20.52 -39.46 6.50
CA LEU A 71 19.83 -39.92 5.29
C LEU A 71 20.80 -40.37 4.20
N THR A 72 21.94 -39.70 4.03
CA THR A 72 22.94 -40.09 3.03
C THR A 72 23.84 -41.23 3.50
N SER A 73 23.97 -41.45 4.82
CA SER A 73 24.99 -42.38 5.35
C SER A 73 24.51 -43.72 5.89
N THR A 74 23.45 -43.74 6.69
CA THR A 74 23.23 -44.83 7.67
C THR A 74 21.82 -45.36 7.71
N ASN A 75 20.82 -44.52 7.45
CA ASN A 75 19.42 -44.93 7.43
C ASN A 75 18.68 -44.22 6.29
N PRO A 76 19.08 -44.45 5.03
CA PRO A 76 18.47 -43.75 3.92
C PRO A 76 17.02 -44.19 3.74
N ILE A 77 16.14 -43.27 3.34
CA ILE A 77 14.78 -43.64 2.90
C ILE A 77 14.95 -44.69 1.79
N PRO A 78 14.31 -45.87 1.84
CA PRO A 78 14.52 -46.90 0.81
C PRO A 78 13.89 -46.45 -0.51
N PRO A 79 14.61 -46.47 -1.66
CA PRO A 79 14.07 -46.03 -2.93
C PRO A 79 13.04 -47.05 -3.44
N LYS A 80 11.99 -46.59 -4.14
CA LYS A 80 11.00 -47.48 -4.78
C LYS A 80 11.52 -47.97 -6.15
N GLU A 81 10.98 -49.11 -6.62
CA GLU A 81 11.27 -49.64 -7.97
C GLU A 81 10.78 -48.67 -9.05
N GLU A 82 9.56 -48.16 -8.87
CA GLU A 82 8.95 -47.11 -9.68
C GLU A 82 8.55 -45.95 -8.76
N GLY A 83 8.88 -44.71 -9.14
CA GLY A 83 8.59 -43.51 -8.36
C GLY A 83 9.50 -43.24 -7.16
N SER A 84 9.30 -42.10 -6.52
CA SER A 84 10.11 -41.62 -5.38
C SER A 84 9.60 -42.14 -4.04
N ALA A 85 10.50 -42.30 -3.09
CA ALA A 85 10.16 -42.59 -1.69
C ALA A 85 10.21 -41.31 -0.85
N HIS A 86 9.42 -41.22 0.21
CA HIS A 86 9.25 -39.99 0.98
C HIS A 86 8.93 -40.23 2.46
N GLU A 87 9.17 -39.21 3.28
CA GLU A 87 8.89 -39.19 4.73
C GLU A 87 8.63 -37.75 5.20
N PHE A 88 7.66 -37.57 6.10
CA PHE A 88 7.39 -36.30 6.78
C PHE A 88 8.01 -36.29 8.18
N PHE A 89 8.48 -35.13 8.62
CA PHE A 89 9.03 -34.95 9.97
C PHE A 89 8.91 -33.51 10.40
N THR A 90 8.91 -33.29 11.72
CA THR A 90 8.95 -31.94 12.27
C THR A 90 10.34 -31.61 12.81
N SER A 91 10.70 -30.32 12.79
CA SER A 91 12.02 -29.90 13.26
C SER A 91 12.21 -30.20 14.75
N ALA A 92 11.16 -30.10 15.59
CA ALA A 92 11.27 -30.39 17.02
C ALA A 92 11.38 -31.90 17.31
N SER A 93 10.60 -32.72 16.62
CA SER A 93 10.65 -34.18 16.80
C SER A 93 12.02 -34.75 16.43
N TYR A 94 12.65 -34.22 15.37
CA TYR A 94 14.00 -34.64 14.98
C TYR A 94 15.07 -34.18 15.98
N ARG A 95 15.08 -32.90 16.38
CA ARG A 95 16.03 -32.39 17.39
C ARG A 95 15.98 -33.18 18.70
N THR A 96 14.77 -33.48 19.17
CA THR A 96 14.54 -34.26 20.41
C THR A 96 15.09 -35.67 20.29
N LYS A 97 14.83 -36.36 19.18
CA LYS A 97 15.33 -37.72 18.91
C LYS A 97 16.86 -37.80 18.92
N HIS A 98 17.55 -36.71 18.53
CA HIS A 98 19.00 -36.67 18.38
C HIS A 98 19.75 -35.84 19.45
N ASN A 99 19.03 -35.40 20.49
CA ASN A 99 19.59 -34.69 21.65
C ASN A 99 20.40 -33.43 21.27
N ILE A 100 19.91 -32.71 20.25
CA ILE A 100 20.54 -31.47 19.76
C ILE A 100 20.10 -30.32 20.69
N THR A 101 20.99 -29.86 21.56
CA THR A 101 20.76 -28.70 22.46
C THR A 101 21.33 -27.43 21.84
N ASN A 102 20.50 -26.41 21.64
CA ASN A 102 20.94 -25.11 21.16
C ASN A 102 20.22 -23.99 21.92
N ASP A 103 20.97 -23.12 22.61
CA ASP A 103 20.45 -22.15 23.59
C ASP A 103 19.77 -20.91 22.96
N ASN A 104 19.75 -20.82 21.62
CA ASN A 104 19.22 -19.67 20.85
C ASN A 104 17.83 -19.92 20.23
N ILE A 105 17.11 -20.97 20.63
CA ILE A 105 15.85 -21.38 19.96
C ILE A 105 14.64 -20.90 20.75
N ASN A 106 13.71 -20.22 20.08
CA ASN A 106 12.34 -20.03 20.56
C ASN A 106 11.57 -21.35 20.43
N ASP A 107 10.92 -21.80 21.51
CA ASP A 107 10.16 -23.06 21.60
C ASP A 107 8.92 -23.17 20.65
N ASN A 108 8.69 -22.19 19.77
CA ASN A 108 7.45 -22.04 19.00
C ASN A 108 7.48 -22.59 17.55
N ASP A 109 8.62 -23.04 17.01
CA ASP A 109 8.74 -23.41 15.59
C ASP A 109 8.81 -24.93 15.37
N ASP A 110 7.69 -25.63 15.54
CA ASP A 110 7.56 -27.02 15.10
C ASP A 110 7.27 -27.10 13.59
N LEU A 111 8.23 -26.65 12.78
CA LEU A 111 8.12 -26.62 11.31
C LEU A 111 8.05 -28.03 10.70
N LEU A 112 7.14 -28.23 9.75
CA LEU A 112 6.90 -29.49 9.06
C LEU A 112 7.67 -29.56 7.72
N TRP A 113 8.51 -30.58 7.59
CA TRP A 113 9.37 -30.78 6.43
C TRP A 113 9.06 -32.12 5.76
N TYR A 114 9.36 -32.19 4.46
CA TYR A 114 9.18 -33.36 3.63
C TYR A 114 10.52 -33.76 3.02
N ALA A 115 10.96 -34.99 3.30
CA ALA A 115 12.14 -35.58 2.67
C ALA A 115 11.72 -36.51 1.54
N GLN A 116 12.48 -36.48 0.46
CA GLN A 116 12.29 -37.33 -0.70
C GLN A 116 13.60 -37.96 -1.15
N ARG A 117 13.52 -39.22 -1.60
CA ARG A 117 14.60 -39.95 -2.27
C ARG A 117 14.18 -40.36 -3.69
N PRO A 118 15.08 -40.25 -4.69
CA PRO A 118 14.73 -40.60 -6.06
C PRO A 118 14.51 -42.12 -6.23
N PRO A 119 13.91 -42.54 -7.35
CA PRO A 119 13.74 -43.95 -7.68
C PRO A 119 15.05 -44.72 -7.73
N LYS A 120 14.96 -46.05 -7.58
CA LYS A 120 16.14 -46.93 -7.51
C LYS A 120 17.06 -46.85 -8.74
N TYR A 121 16.53 -46.54 -9.92
CA TYR A 121 17.30 -46.48 -11.17
C TYR A 121 18.25 -45.27 -11.28
N TRP A 122 18.17 -44.30 -10.35
CA TRP A 122 19.11 -43.18 -10.26
C TRP A 122 20.45 -43.56 -9.61
N GLU A 123 20.56 -44.76 -9.02
CA GLU A 123 21.82 -45.28 -8.42
C GLU A 123 22.57 -44.27 -7.53
N SER A 124 21.79 -43.51 -6.73
CA SER A 124 22.27 -42.39 -5.92
C SER A 124 21.66 -42.43 -4.51
N ASP A 125 22.39 -41.87 -3.54
CA ASP A 125 21.91 -41.60 -2.19
C ASP A 125 21.44 -40.15 -1.98
N MET A 126 21.21 -39.43 -3.08
CA MET A 126 20.68 -38.09 -3.07
C MET A 126 19.32 -38.01 -2.35
N HIS A 127 19.15 -36.96 -1.56
CA HIS A 127 17.88 -36.62 -0.92
C HIS A 127 17.55 -35.14 -1.12
N TRP A 128 16.26 -34.84 -1.20
CA TRP A 128 15.71 -33.50 -1.11
C TRP A 128 14.97 -33.33 0.20
N ILE A 129 15.07 -32.15 0.80
CA ILE A 129 14.25 -31.73 1.93
C ILE A 129 13.59 -30.41 1.55
N SER A 130 12.27 -30.37 1.48
CA SER A 130 11.49 -29.18 1.14
C SER A 130 10.43 -28.89 2.21
N PRO A 131 9.93 -27.65 2.29
CA PRO A 131 8.78 -27.31 3.12
C PRO A 131 7.60 -28.23 2.81
N ALA A 132 6.91 -28.73 3.84
CA ALA A 132 5.69 -29.50 3.66
C ALA A 132 4.45 -28.59 3.58
N ASP A 133 4.48 -27.48 4.29
CA ASP A 133 3.38 -26.52 4.42
C ASP A 133 3.88 -25.09 4.23
N GLU A 134 2.91 -24.18 4.21
CA GLU A 134 3.16 -22.77 3.98
C GLU A 134 3.97 -22.11 5.10
N VAL A 135 3.73 -22.47 6.36
CA VAL A 135 4.47 -21.91 7.52
C VAL A 135 5.97 -22.18 7.34
N THR A 136 6.30 -23.40 6.97
CA THR A 136 7.69 -23.82 6.73
C THR A 136 8.27 -23.15 5.50
N HIS A 137 7.46 -22.90 4.47
CA HIS A 137 7.87 -22.18 3.27
C HIS A 137 8.20 -20.71 3.57
N GLU A 138 7.35 -20.01 4.32
CA GLU A 138 7.60 -18.61 4.72
C GLU A 138 8.83 -18.46 5.60
N SER A 139 9.05 -19.39 6.53
CA SER A 139 10.28 -19.44 7.34
C SER A 139 11.53 -19.56 6.46
N TYR A 140 11.47 -20.33 5.38
CA TYR A 140 12.59 -20.46 4.44
C TYR A 140 12.75 -19.21 3.55
N LEU A 141 11.66 -18.59 3.06
CA LEU A 141 11.73 -17.31 2.34
C LEU A 141 12.42 -16.23 3.18
N LYS A 142 12.13 -16.17 4.49
CA LYS A 142 12.80 -15.26 5.42
C LYS A 142 14.31 -15.50 5.50
N ALA A 143 14.74 -16.77 5.54
CA ALA A 143 16.17 -17.09 5.52
C ALA A 143 16.86 -16.67 4.21
N LEU A 144 16.15 -16.73 3.06
CA LEU A 144 16.64 -16.19 1.78
C LEU A 144 16.75 -14.66 1.82
N ALA A 145 15.75 -13.99 2.40
CA ALA A 145 15.73 -12.54 2.55
C ALA A 145 16.88 -12.03 3.46
N ASP A 146 17.09 -12.68 4.61
CA ASP A 146 18.19 -12.39 5.53
C ASP A 146 19.56 -12.57 4.83
N GLY A 147 19.63 -13.53 3.90
CA GLY A 147 20.77 -13.77 3.02
C GLY A 147 20.89 -12.83 1.81
N GLN A 148 20.03 -11.83 1.66
CA GLN A 148 19.98 -10.88 0.53
C GLN A 148 19.71 -11.51 -0.84
N PHE A 149 18.89 -12.57 -0.90
CA PHE A 149 18.52 -13.20 -2.17
C PHE A 149 17.79 -12.26 -3.15
N ASP A 150 17.25 -11.14 -2.67
CA ASP A 150 16.72 -10.04 -3.49
C ASP A 150 17.67 -9.58 -4.59
N ILE A 151 18.98 -9.55 -4.32
CA ILE A 151 20.00 -9.17 -5.30
C ILE A 151 20.02 -10.14 -6.50
N VAL A 152 19.76 -11.42 -6.24
CA VAL A 152 19.69 -12.46 -7.28
C VAL A 152 18.39 -12.33 -8.09
N LEU A 153 17.27 -12.04 -7.42
CA LEU A 153 15.98 -11.80 -8.08
C LEU A 153 16.02 -10.58 -9.01
N ASP A 154 16.59 -9.47 -8.54
CA ASP A 154 16.70 -8.24 -9.35
C ASP A 154 17.56 -8.44 -10.60
N ALA A 155 18.69 -9.11 -10.41
CA ALA A 155 19.58 -9.44 -11.50
C ALA A 155 18.93 -10.38 -12.53
N ALA A 156 18.23 -11.41 -12.05
CA ALA A 156 17.49 -12.34 -12.91
C ALA A 156 16.38 -11.60 -13.67
N GLY A 157 15.55 -10.81 -12.98
CA GLY A 157 14.43 -10.09 -13.59
C GLY A 157 14.87 -9.17 -14.71
N LYS A 158 15.91 -8.36 -14.47
CA LYS A 158 16.51 -7.46 -15.48
C LYS A 158 17.14 -8.22 -16.64
N ALA A 159 17.86 -9.31 -16.38
CA ALA A 159 18.54 -10.08 -17.42
C ALA A 159 17.55 -10.83 -18.32
N LEU A 160 16.43 -11.28 -17.76
CA LEU A 160 15.39 -12.02 -18.47
C LEU A 160 14.38 -11.11 -19.17
N GLY A 161 14.24 -9.86 -18.74
CA GLY A 161 13.28 -8.91 -19.31
C GLY A 161 11.83 -9.27 -18.98
N VAL A 162 11.60 -9.80 -17.77
CA VAL A 162 10.28 -10.18 -17.25
C VAL A 162 9.69 -9.04 -16.43
N ASP A 163 8.36 -8.99 -16.33
CA ASP A 163 7.63 -7.95 -15.60
C ASP A 163 7.60 -8.23 -14.09
N SER A 164 7.70 -9.50 -13.68
CA SER A 164 7.80 -9.87 -12.27
C SER A 164 8.46 -11.23 -12.05
N LEU A 165 8.92 -11.48 -10.82
CA LEU A 165 9.46 -12.76 -10.40
C LEU A 165 8.95 -13.16 -9.01
N VAL A 166 8.76 -14.46 -8.86
CA VAL A 166 8.34 -15.10 -7.62
C VAL A 166 9.29 -16.25 -7.30
N ALA A 167 9.92 -16.26 -6.13
CA ALA A 167 10.49 -17.47 -5.54
C ALA A 167 9.37 -18.34 -4.92
N TYR A 168 9.06 -19.49 -5.51
CA TYR A 168 7.87 -20.27 -5.13
C TYR A 168 8.14 -21.72 -4.75
N HIS A 169 9.29 -22.29 -5.11
CA HIS A 169 9.68 -23.62 -4.63
C HIS A 169 11.09 -23.60 -4.06
N LEU A 170 11.21 -24.10 -2.84
CA LEU A 170 12.40 -24.02 -2.01
C LEU A 170 12.76 -25.43 -1.55
N SER A 171 14.02 -25.84 -1.74
CA SER A 171 14.49 -27.12 -1.20
C SER A 171 15.95 -27.05 -0.82
N PHE A 172 16.37 -28.01 0.01
CA PHE A 172 17.76 -28.38 0.17
C PHE A 172 18.00 -29.73 -0.49
N ILE A 173 19.18 -29.91 -1.05
CA ILE A 173 19.60 -31.15 -1.69
C ILE A 173 20.97 -31.57 -1.16
N ALA A 174 21.12 -32.85 -0.83
CA ALA A 174 22.41 -33.39 -0.47
C ALA A 174 22.67 -34.75 -1.10
N VAL A 175 23.95 -35.02 -1.38
CA VAL A 175 24.42 -36.29 -1.93
C VAL A 175 25.77 -36.64 -1.30
N SER A 176 25.94 -37.91 -0.89
CA SER A 176 27.22 -38.45 -0.44
C SER A 176 27.83 -39.42 -1.45
N HIS A 177 27.00 -40.03 -2.31
CA HIS A 177 27.40 -40.98 -3.32
C HIS A 177 26.42 -41.08 -4.49
N SER A 178 26.96 -41.10 -5.70
CA SER A 178 26.24 -41.32 -6.95
C SER A 178 27.09 -42.20 -7.87
N GLU A 179 26.58 -43.37 -8.26
CA GLU A 179 27.25 -44.26 -9.23
C GLU A 179 26.92 -43.82 -10.67
N ARG A 180 25.71 -43.29 -10.89
CA ARG A 180 25.25 -42.86 -12.22
C ARG A 180 24.33 -41.66 -12.11
N GLY A 181 24.79 -40.51 -12.58
CA GLY A 181 23.94 -39.33 -12.76
C GLY A 181 22.78 -39.61 -13.69
N TYR A 182 21.54 -39.58 -13.16
CA TYR A 182 20.36 -39.50 -13.99
C TYR A 182 20.15 -38.05 -14.40
N SER A 183 20.12 -37.81 -15.70
CA SER A 183 19.95 -36.46 -16.22
C SER A 183 18.49 -36.19 -16.58
N HIS A 184 18.05 -34.98 -16.29
CA HIS A 184 16.67 -34.53 -16.46
C HIS A 184 16.65 -33.03 -16.74
N HIS A 185 15.51 -32.54 -17.19
CA HIS A 185 15.18 -31.12 -17.23
C HIS A 185 14.24 -30.81 -16.06
N ASP A 186 14.48 -29.69 -15.38
CA ASP A 186 13.60 -29.23 -14.29
C ASP A 186 12.36 -28.53 -14.84
N THR A 187 12.52 -27.81 -15.95
CA THR A 187 11.48 -27.04 -16.62
C THR A 187 11.54 -27.30 -18.12
N THR A 188 10.37 -27.41 -18.75
CA THR A 188 10.25 -27.55 -20.21
C THR A 188 9.08 -26.75 -20.72
N LYS A 189 9.28 -26.10 -21.89
CA LYS A 189 8.22 -25.40 -22.62
C LYS A 189 7.50 -24.32 -21.81
N THR A 190 8.20 -23.64 -20.90
CA THR A 190 7.69 -22.47 -20.17
C THR A 190 8.00 -21.16 -20.88
N ASN A 191 8.65 -21.24 -22.06
CA ASN A 191 9.10 -20.15 -22.90
C ASN A 191 10.05 -19.18 -22.18
N GLY A 192 10.91 -19.72 -21.31
CA GLY A 192 11.87 -18.94 -20.53
C GLY A 192 11.26 -18.23 -19.32
N GLY A 193 10.11 -18.69 -18.81
CA GLY A 193 9.42 -18.10 -17.66
C GLY A 193 9.80 -18.68 -16.30
N ILE A 194 10.53 -19.81 -16.23
CA ILE A 194 10.89 -20.49 -14.98
C ILE A 194 12.36 -20.91 -14.97
N TYR A 195 13.02 -20.74 -13.82
CA TYR A 195 14.41 -21.12 -13.60
C TYR A 195 14.62 -21.73 -12.21
N ASN A 196 15.50 -22.73 -12.13
CA ASN A 196 16.01 -23.28 -10.87
C ASN A 196 17.39 -22.65 -10.56
N VAL A 197 17.51 -21.99 -9.42
CA VAL A 197 18.75 -21.41 -8.90
C VAL A 197 19.35 -22.36 -7.86
N ILE A 198 20.51 -22.95 -8.18
CA ILE A 198 21.26 -23.85 -7.32
C ILE A 198 22.34 -23.06 -6.58
N ILE A 199 22.28 -23.09 -5.24
CA ILE A 199 23.14 -22.34 -4.32
C ILE A 199 24.00 -23.33 -3.51
N PRO A 200 25.30 -23.46 -3.82
CA PRO A 200 26.20 -24.33 -3.06
C PRO A 200 26.39 -23.85 -1.61
N LEU A 201 26.22 -24.74 -0.62
CA LEU A 201 26.34 -24.42 0.81
C LEU A 201 27.53 -25.11 1.49
N LEU A 202 27.69 -26.42 1.27
CA LEU A 202 28.81 -27.20 1.78
C LEU A 202 29.44 -28.01 0.64
N LEU A 203 30.74 -27.83 0.45
CA LEU A 203 31.54 -28.56 -0.53
C LEU A 203 32.67 -29.30 0.21
N GLU A 204 32.73 -30.62 0.05
CA GLU A 204 33.81 -31.45 0.58
C GLU A 204 34.67 -31.98 -0.57
N ASP A 205 35.74 -31.24 -0.95
CA ASP A 205 37.01 -31.73 -1.54
C ASP A 205 37.85 -30.59 -2.16
N GLU A 206 39.16 -30.82 -2.31
CA GLU A 206 40.09 -29.99 -3.11
C GLU A 206 40.34 -30.56 -4.52
N ASP A 207 39.70 -31.66 -4.92
CA ASP A 207 39.92 -32.29 -6.23
C ASP A 207 39.17 -31.55 -7.36
N ASP A 208 39.69 -31.60 -8.59
CA ASP A 208 39.19 -30.83 -9.76
C ASP A 208 38.06 -31.51 -10.53
N THR A 209 37.38 -32.49 -9.92
CA THR A 209 36.27 -33.22 -10.53
C THR A 209 34.98 -32.39 -10.55
N PRO A 210 34.31 -32.24 -11.72
CA PRO A 210 33.01 -31.56 -11.82
C PRO A 210 31.89 -32.28 -11.05
N GLU A 211 30.93 -31.53 -10.52
CA GLU A 211 29.79 -32.06 -9.75
C GLU A 211 28.49 -32.12 -10.54
N LEU A 212 28.31 -31.20 -11.46
CA LEU A 212 27.09 -31.05 -12.23
C LEU A 212 27.41 -31.27 -13.72
N ILE A 213 26.64 -32.11 -14.37
CA ILE A 213 26.70 -32.29 -15.82
C ILE A 213 25.58 -31.45 -16.42
N VAL A 214 25.87 -30.62 -17.43
CA VAL A 214 24.90 -29.74 -18.09
C VAL A 214 25.04 -29.82 -19.62
N TRP A 215 23.91 -29.79 -20.34
CA TRP A 215 23.84 -29.58 -21.79
C TRP A 215 22.46 -29.03 -22.22
N ASP A 216 22.35 -28.65 -23.49
CA ASP A 216 21.12 -28.14 -24.10
C ASP A 216 20.38 -29.23 -24.89
N ASP A 217 19.07 -29.39 -24.63
CA ASP A 217 18.22 -30.38 -25.28
C ASP A 217 17.89 -30.03 -26.74
N HIS A 218 18.04 -28.78 -27.19
CA HIS A 218 17.75 -28.37 -28.58
C HIS A 218 18.64 -29.03 -29.65
N ASN A 219 19.76 -29.65 -29.26
CA ASN A 219 20.57 -30.48 -30.16
C ASN A 219 20.02 -31.91 -30.37
N ALA A 220 18.92 -32.27 -29.71
CA ALA A 220 18.26 -33.56 -29.84
C ALA A 220 17.13 -33.59 -30.90
N ASP A 221 16.92 -32.49 -31.63
CA ASP A 221 15.88 -32.43 -32.66
C ASP A 221 16.17 -33.37 -33.86
N GLU A 222 15.11 -34.05 -34.29
CA GLU A 222 15.06 -35.25 -35.09
C GLU A 222 15.95 -35.24 -36.36
N GLY A 223 17.10 -35.93 -36.31
CA GLY A 223 17.84 -36.35 -37.52
C GLY A 223 19.34 -36.07 -37.56
N SER A 224 19.92 -35.49 -36.51
CA SER A 224 21.38 -35.31 -36.39
C SER A 224 22.03 -36.57 -35.77
N GLU A 225 22.99 -37.21 -36.47
CA GLU A 225 23.80 -38.34 -35.95
C GLU A 225 24.88 -37.89 -34.93
N LEU A 226 24.84 -36.63 -34.45
CA LEU A 226 25.82 -36.07 -33.53
C LEU A 226 25.28 -36.14 -32.09
N GLU A 227 26.04 -36.78 -31.19
CA GLU A 227 25.72 -36.74 -29.76
C GLU A 227 25.83 -35.32 -29.20
N PRO A 228 24.94 -34.88 -28.30
CA PRO A 228 24.99 -33.55 -27.70
C PRO A 228 26.27 -33.37 -26.89
N GLU A 229 26.89 -32.19 -27.03
CA GLU A 229 28.07 -31.78 -26.27
C GLU A 229 27.70 -31.68 -24.77
N ARG A 230 28.36 -32.46 -23.90
CA ARG A 230 28.11 -32.46 -22.45
C ARG A 230 29.30 -31.86 -21.71
N GLY A 231 29.01 -31.15 -20.62
CA GLY A 231 30.02 -30.39 -19.88
C GLY A 231 29.90 -30.61 -18.39
N GLY A 232 31.06 -30.69 -17.74
CA GLY A 232 31.14 -30.75 -16.28
C GLY A 232 31.32 -29.35 -15.69
N TYR A 233 30.43 -28.98 -14.77
CA TYR A 233 30.48 -27.76 -13.97
C TYR A 233 30.95 -28.06 -12.56
N LYS A 234 31.93 -27.25 -12.11
CA LYS A 234 32.45 -27.32 -10.75
C LYS A 234 31.75 -26.29 -9.85
N TYR A 235 31.05 -26.70 -8.81
CA TYR A 235 30.43 -25.77 -7.86
C TYR A 235 31.48 -24.94 -7.12
N GLN A 236 31.15 -23.68 -6.84
CA GLN A 236 31.99 -22.75 -6.10
C GLN A 236 31.15 -22.00 -5.07
N VAL A 237 31.66 -21.87 -3.85
CA VAL A 237 31.01 -21.03 -2.84
C VAL A 237 31.03 -19.58 -3.33
N GLY A 238 29.88 -18.90 -3.25
CA GLY A 238 29.71 -17.55 -3.79
C GLY A 238 29.28 -17.49 -5.26
N VAL A 239 29.16 -18.63 -5.95
CA VAL A 239 28.66 -18.70 -7.33
C VAL A 239 27.52 -19.71 -7.43
N GLY A 240 26.35 -19.24 -7.84
CA GLY A 240 25.18 -20.05 -8.11
C GLY A 240 25.09 -20.45 -9.58
N VAL A 241 24.27 -21.47 -9.85
CA VAL A 241 23.95 -21.91 -11.21
C VAL A 241 22.45 -21.77 -11.41
N MET A 242 22.03 -21.06 -12.45
CA MET A 242 20.63 -20.85 -12.80
C MET A 242 20.32 -21.59 -14.10
N LEU A 243 19.38 -22.53 -14.04
CA LEU A 243 19.01 -23.42 -15.15
C LEU A 243 17.52 -23.26 -15.46
N GLY A 244 17.19 -22.89 -16.69
CA GLY A 244 15.81 -22.75 -17.16
C GLY A 244 15.45 -23.79 -18.23
N ASP A 245 14.53 -23.39 -19.12
CA ASP A 245 13.92 -24.28 -20.10
C ASP A 245 14.89 -25.06 -20.96
N ASP A 246 14.57 -26.35 -21.13
CA ASP A 246 15.25 -27.27 -22.05
C ASP A 246 16.75 -27.42 -21.75
N VAL A 247 17.19 -27.02 -20.55
CA VAL A 247 18.52 -27.31 -20.01
C VAL A 247 18.48 -28.64 -19.29
N VAL A 248 19.23 -29.61 -19.81
CA VAL A 248 19.34 -30.93 -19.19
C VAL A 248 20.54 -30.94 -18.25
N HIS A 249 20.31 -31.39 -17.02
CA HIS A 249 21.35 -31.48 -16.01
C HIS A 249 21.29 -32.77 -15.20
N GLY A 250 22.37 -33.11 -14.51
CA GLY A 250 22.43 -34.26 -13.60
C GLY A 250 23.71 -34.30 -12.78
N THR A 251 23.73 -35.13 -11.74
CA THR A 251 24.89 -35.25 -10.83
C THR A 251 26.00 -36.08 -11.46
N HIS A 252 27.24 -35.63 -11.37
CA HIS A 252 28.39 -36.45 -11.77
C HIS A 252 28.61 -37.63 -10.79
N GLU A 253 29.28 -38.70 -11.26
CA GLU A 253 29.72 -39.80 -10.39
C GLU A 253 30.58 -39.27 -9.23
N CYS A 254 30.27 -39.69 -8.01
CA CYS A 254 30.97 -39.25 -6.79
C CYS A 254 30.85 -40.23 -5.61
N ASP A 255 31.81 -40.20 -4.68
CA ASP A 255 31.77 -40.92 -3.40
C ASP A 255 32.55 -40.17 -2.30
N TYR A 256 31.85 -39.33 -1.54
CA TYR A 256 32.43 -38.53 -0.45
C TYR A 256 32.49 -39.30 0.88
N ARG A 257 32.00 -40.54 0.93
CA ARG A 257 31.85 -41.31 2.18
C ARG A 257 33.18 -41.73 2.80
N ASN A 258 34.24 -41.77 1.99
CA ASN A 258 35.54 -42.33 2.36
C ASN A 258 36.65 -41.30 2.60
N LEU A 259 36.36 -40.00 2.52
CA LEU A 259 37.36 -38.93 2.64
C LEU A 259 38.01 -38.90 4.04
N GLU A 260 39.34 -39.05 4.10
CA GLU A 260 40.12 -39.11 5.35
C GLU A 260 40.34 -37.73 5.99
N ASN A 261 40.05 -36.63 5.29
CA ASN A 261 40.39 -35.24 5.70
C ASN A 261 39.24 -34.22 5.51
N ALA A 262 38.00 -34.54 5.88
CA ALA A 262 36.94 -33.52 5.92
C ALA A 262 37.28 -32.45 6.99
N LYS A 263 37.54 -31.20 6.59
CA LYS A 263 37.87 -30.07 7.51
C LYS A 263 36.77 -29.81 8.56
N HIS A 264 35.55 -30.30 8.34
CA HIS A 264 34.42 -30.23 9.28
C HIS A 264 34.02 -31.60 9.87
N GLY A 265 34.84 -32.63 9.66
CA GLY A 265 34.67 -34.00 10.13
C GLY A 265 35.16 -34.21 11.58
N GLY A 266 34.53 -33.56 12.55
CA GLY A 266 34.71 -33.90 13.96
C GLY A 266 34.16 -35.30 14.30
N TRP A 267 34.83 -36.02 15.22
CA TRP A 267 34.33 -37.27 15.78
C TRP A 267 33.18 -36.99 16.76
N VAL A 268 32.05 -37.69 16.64
CA VAL A 268 31.02 -37.70 17.68
C VAL A 268 31.36 -38.79 18.70
N VAL A 269 31.39 -38.43 19.99
CA VAL A 269 31.55 -39.36 21.11
C VAL A 269 30.17 -39.64 21.67
N ASP A 270 29.65 -40.86 21.49
CA ASP A 270 28.45 -41.31 22.20
C ASP A 270 28.77 -41.43 23.69
N ASN A 271 28.24 -40.53 24.51
CA ASN A 271 28.10 -40.76 25.94
C ASN A 271 26.74 -41.42 26.17
N GLN A 272 26.71 -42.76 26.19
CA GLN A 272 25.62 -43.47 26.83
C GLN A 272 25.89 -43.51 28.35
N GLU A 273 25.25 -42.62 29.11
CA GLU A 273 24.82 -42.93 30.48
C GLU A 273 23.57 -43.83 30.31
N GLY A 274 23.43 -45.01 30.91
CA GLY A 274 24.03 -45.56 32.11
C GLY A 274 22.89 -45.95 33.03
N ASP A 275 22.37 -47.17 32.92
CA ASP A 275 21.48 -47.73 33.94
C ASP A 275 21.95 -49.13 34.39
N GLU A 276 22.34 -49.15 35.66
CA GLU A 276 22.56 -50.22 36.64
C GLU A 276 23.21 -51.57 36.26
N GLY A 277 24.34 -51.87 36.94
CA GLY A 277 24.74 -53.25 37.25
C GLY A 277 26.24 -53.51 37.29
N ASP A 278 26.76 -53.85 38.48
CA ASP A 278 28.14 -54.22 38.81
C ASP A 278 28.92 -55.01 37.74
N GLY A 279 30.18 -54.60 37.49
CA GLY A 279 31.21 -55.50 36.94
C GLY A 279 32.16 -54.86 35.92
N VAL A 280 33.43 -54.77 36.28
CA VAL A 280 34.54 -54.28 35.46
C VAL A 280 34.59 -54.98 34.07
N ALA A 281 34.28 -54.24 33.01
CA ALA A 281 34.67 -54.57 31.63
C ALA A 281 34.82 -53.28 30.79
N SER A 282 35.91 -53.16 30.06
CA SER A 282 36.23 -52.02 29.20
C SER A 282 35.20 -51.80 28.09
N THR A 283 34.45 -50.70 28.12
CA THR A 283 33.63 -50.24 26.99
C THR A 283 34.44 -49.29 26.11
N LYS A 284 34.89 -49.82 24.95
CA LYS A 284 35.34 -48.99 23.83
C LYS A 284 34.13 -48.21 23.31
N GLY A 285 34.08 -46.90 23.54
CA GLY A 285 33.11 -46.03 22.85
C GLY A 285 33.25 -46.18 21.34
N ARG A 286 32.14 -46.50 20.65
CA ARG A 286 32.09 -46.54 19.19
C ARG A 286 32.13 -45.10 18.68
N ARG A 287 33.29 -44.68 18.15
CA ARG A 287 33.39 -43.43 17.39
C ARG A 287 32.74 -43.64 16.01
N ARG A 288 31.67 -42.89 15.68
CA ARG A 288 31.16 -42.81 14.30
C ARG A 288 31.97 -41.75 13.55
N ARG A 289 32.42 -42.09 12.34
CA ARG A 289 33.13 -41.18 11.41
C ARG A 289 32.07 -40.27 10.77
N ARG A 290 32.27 -38.94 10.79
CA ARG A 290 31.45 -38.03 9.98
C ARG A 290 31.68 -38.36 8.52
N ILE A 291 30.59 -38.65 7.80
CA ILE A 291 30.59 -38.95 6.37
C ILE A 291 30.51 -37.64 5.62
N GLY A 292 31.34 -37.50 4.60
CA GLY A 292 31.34 -36.32 3.76
C GLY A 292 30.10 -36.28 2.88
N MET A 293 29.57 -35.08 2.65
CA MET A 293 28.45 -34.85 1.75
C MET A 293 28.56 -33.48 1.09
N ARG A 294 27.95 -33.32 -0.08
CA ARG A 294 27.71 -32.01 -0.68
C ARG A 294 26.30 -31.56 -0.38
N LEU A 295 26.13 -30.30 0.02
CA LEU A 295 24.84 -29.69 0.34
C LEU A 295 24.65 -28.43 -0.52
N ALA A 296 23.50 -28.30 -1.15
CA ALA A 296 23.07 -27.09 -1.83
C ALA A 296 21.62 -26.73 -1.46
N ALA A 297 21.28 -25.46 -1.58
CA ALA A 297 19.90 -25.00 -1.62
C ALA A 297 19.46 -24.85 -3.09
N THR A 298 18.19 -25.08 -3.38
CA THR A 298 17.59 -24.87 -4.70
C THR A 298 16.38 -23.96 -4.56
N VAL A 299 16.31 -22.91 -5.39
CA VAL A 299 15.22 -21.93 -5.39
C VAL A 299 14.67 -21.81 -6.80
N TYR A 300 13.41 -22.17 -6.99
CA TYR A 300 12.72 -21.95 -8.26
C TYR A 300 12.14 -20.55 -8.27
N ILE A 301 12.50 -19.82 -9.32
CA ILE A 301 12.00 -18.48 -9.59
C ILE A 301 11.24 -18.49 -10.92
N GLY A 302 10.17 -17.73 -11.02
CA GLY A 302 9.46 -17.59 -12.28
C GLY A 302 8.51 -16.40 -12.32
N GLU A 303 8.20 -16.00 -13.55
CA GLU A 303 7.16 -15.02 -13.84
C GLU A 303 5.82 -15.75 -13.87
N ILE A 304 4.85 -15.34 -13.05
CA ILE A 304 3.56 -16.03 -12.90
C ILE A 304 2.43 -15.07 -13.22
N TYR A 305 1.59 -15.40 -14.19
CA TYR A 305 0.41 -14.64 -14.58
C TYR A 305 -0.67 -15.58 -15.15
N LYS A 306 -1.88 -15.04 -15.35
CA LYS A 306 -3.09 -15.80 -15.74
C LYS A 306 -2.90 -16.75 -16.91
N ASP A 307 -2.10 -16.37 -17.91
CA ASP A 307 -1.93 -17.14 -19.14
C ASP A 307 -0.89 -18.26 -19.04
N ASN A 308 0.05 -18.18 -18.09
CA ASN A 308 1.12 -19.18 -17.93
C ASN A 308 0.97 -20.06 -16.68
N VAL A 309 0.12 -19.68 -15.71
CA VAL A 309 0.08 -20.36 -14.41
C VAL A 309 -0.25 -21.85 -14.50
N HIS A 310 -1.10 -22.25 -15.42
CA HIS A 310 -1.40 -23.67 -15.67
C HIS A 310 -0.14 -24.44 -16.07
N GLN A 311 0.69 -23.86 -16.93
CA GLN A 311 1.95 -24.47 -17.35
C GLN A 311 2.95 -24.51 -16.19
N VAL A 312 3.05 -23.43 -15.42
CA VAL A 312 3.89 -23.38 -14.20
C VAL A 312 3.49 -24.49 -13.24
N ALA A 313 2.20 -24.64 -12.93
CA ALA A 313 1.66 -25.65 -12.01
C ALA A 313 1.82 -27.09 -12.52
N GLU A 314 1.64 -27.33 -13.82
CA GLU A 314 1.78 -28.68 -14.39
C GLU A 314 3.24 -29.12 -14.52
N LYS A 315 4.13 -28.18 -14.85
CA LYS A 315 5.54 -28.45 -15.22
C LYS A 315 6.51 -28.40 -14.05
N THR A 316 6.13 -27.87 -12.90
CA THR A 316 6.90 -28.11 -11.67
C THR A 316 6.74 -29.57 -11.24
N LEU A 317 7.71 -30.40 -11.61
CA LEU A 317 7.70 -31.82 -11.28
C LEU A 317 8.22 -32.05 -9.84
N THR A 318 7.60 -33.01 -9.14
CA THR A 318 8.05 -33.68 -7.90
C THR A 318 7.93 -32.97 -6.54
N GLN A 319 7.07 -31.98 -6.36
CA GLN A 319 7.05 -31.15 -5.14
C GLN A 319 5.81 -31.34 -4.28
N ILE A 320 5.98 -31.25 -2.96
CA ILE A 320 4.88 -31.36 -1.97
C ILE A 320 4.24 -30.00 -1.66
N PHE A 321 5.07 -28.94 -1.64
CA PHE A 321 4.68 -27.57 -1.42
C PHE A 321 5.48 -26.66 -2.36
N PRO A 322 4.83 -25.73 -3.06
CA PRO A 322 3.38 -25.56 -3.13
C PRO A 322 2.72 -26.76 -3.85
N PRO A 323 1.50 -27.17 -3.45
CA PRO A 323 0.67 -28.06 -4.25
C PRO A 323 0.49 -27.53 -5.68
N LYS A 324 0.10 -28.41 -6.61
CA LYS A 324 -0.26 -28.04 -7.99
C LYS A 324 -1.57 -27.24 -8.02
N ASN A 325 -1.52 -26.02 -7.51
CA ASN A 325 -2.68 -25.16 -7.33
C ASN A 325 -2.42 -23.83 -8.04
N GLU A 326 -3.07 -23.67 -9.19
CA GLU A 326 -2.93 -22.47 -10.03
C GLU A 326 -3.37 -21.21 -9.29
N ARG A 327 -4.41 -21.30 -8.45
CA ARG A 327 -4.90 -20.15 -7.68
C ARG A 327 -3.88 -19.70 -6.64
N TRP A 328 -3.19 -20.64 -5.99
CA TRP A 328 -2.14 -20.30 -5.03
C TRP A 328 -0.98 -19.61 -5.73
N LEU A 329 -0.56 -20.14 -6.88
CA LEU A 329 0.53 -19.57 -7.69
C LEU A 329 0.16 -18.18 -8.21
N LEU A 330 -1.05 -17.98 -8.73
CA LEU A 330 -1.55 -16.65 -9.14
C LEU A 330 -1.57 -15.66 -7.97
N ALA A 331 -1.91 -16.11 -6.76
CA ALA A 331 -1.87 -15.25 -5.58
C ALA A 331 -0.44 -14.78 -5.22
N GLN A 332 0.60 -15.37 -5.82
CA GLN A 332 1.98 -14.93 -5.67
C GLN A 332 2.46 -13.95 -6.74
N GLU A 333 1.66 -13.64 -7.78
CA GLU A 333 2.03 -12.74 -8.87
C GLU A 333 2.57 -11.40 -8.35
N GLY A 334 3.75 -11.00 -8.83
CA GLY A 334 4.40 -9.74 -8.44
C GLY A 334 4.87 -9.67 -6.99
N ARG A 335 4.97 -10.78 -6.26
CA ARG A 335 5.25 -10.75 -4.81
C ARG A 335 6.70 -10.45 -4.45
N HIS A 336 7.66 -11.09 -5.11
CA HIS A 336 9.07 -11.10 -4.66
C HIS A 336 10.03 -10.24 -5.49
N TRP A 337 9.61 -9.82 -6.69
CA TRP A 337 10.26 -8.79 -7.49
C TRP A 337 9.31 -8.34 -8.62
N VAL A 338 9.37 -7.06 -9.00
CA VAL A 338 8.59 -6.46 -10.11
C VAL A 338 9.52 -5.54 -10.90
N ALA A 339 9.35 -5.51 -12.23
CA ALA A 339 10.13 -4.69 -13.13
C ALA A 339 10.01 -3.19 -12.79
N PRO A 340 11.11 -2.42 -12.91
CA PRO A 340 11.06 -0.96 -12.83
C PRO A 340 10.13 -0.40 -13.90
N THR A 341 9.29 0.58 -13.54
CA THR A 341 8.56 1.37 -14.53
C THR A 341 9.51 2.26 -15.33
N PRO A 342 9.29 2.49 -16.64
CA PRO A 342 10.17 3.37 -17.43
C PRO A 342 10.22 4.78 -16.84
N GLY A 343 11.36 5.15 -16.26
CA GLY A 343 11.55 6.39 -15.47
C GLY A 343 12.11 6.16 -14.06
N ASP A 344 12.08 4.92 -13.55
CA ASP A 344 12.72 4.50 -12.30
C ASP A 344 14.15 3.97 -12.56
N ASP A 345 15.06 4.84 -13.00
CA ASP A 345 16.47 4.48 -13.15
C ASP A 345 17.26 5.01 -11.94
N ASP A 346 17.10 4.39 -10.77
CA ASP A 346 18.04 4.60 -9.67
C ASP A 346 18.42 3.30 -8.94
N VAL A 347 19.71 3.00 -8.96
CA VAL A 347 20.36 1.81 -8.38
C VAL A 347 20.42 1.99 -6.86
N GLY A 348 19.26 1.95 -6.21
CA GLY A 348 19.15 2.09 -4.76
C GLY A 348 17.72 2.17 -4.21
N ARG A 349 16.75 2.63 -5.02
CA ARG A 349 15.32 2.71 -4.63
C ARG A 349 14.49 1.47 -4.94
N HIS A 350 15.07 0.42 -5.54
CA HIS A 350 14.43 -0.89 -5.71
C HIS A 350 14.20 -1.69 -4.41
N LYS A 351 14.23 -1.03 -3.25
CA LYS A 351 13.45 -1.48 -2.09
C LYS A 351 11.97 -1.11 -2.27
N SER A 352 11.44 -1.30 -3.48
CA SER A 352 10.01 -1.20 -3.73
C SER A 352 9.33 -2.36 -3.01
N ARG A 353 8.04 -2.21 -2.70
CA ARG A 353 7.22 -3.09 -1.83
C ARG A 353 7.23 -4.60 -2.11
N HIS A 354 7.93 -5.03 -3.16
CA HIS A 354 7.97 -6.37 -3.72
C HIS A 354 9.34 -7.02 -3.52
N SER A 355 9.98 -6.82 -2.37
CA SER A 355 11.25 -7.46 -2.00
C SER A 355 10.98 -8.60 -1.01
N LEU A 356 11.70 -9.71 -1.12
CA LEU A 356 11.70 -10.80 -0.13
C LEU A 356 11.95 -10.28 1.30
N ALA A 357 12.85 -9.31 1.48
CA ALA A 357 13.12 -8.68 2.78
C ALA A 357 11.98 -7.83 3.33
N MET A 358 11.06 -7.39 2.47
CA MET A 358 9.88 -6.60 2.83
C MET A 358 8.58 -7.41 2.72
N ASP A 359 8.68 -8.69 2.36
CA ASP A 359 7.56 -9.60 2.18
C ASP A 359 6.88 -9.83 3.54
N LYS A 360 5.63 -9.36 3.66
CA LYS A 360 4.82 -9.45 4.88
C LYS A 360 3.99 -10.75 4.94
N GLY A 361 4.32 -11.75 4.13
CA GLY A 361 3.51 -12.95 3.93
C GLY A 361 2.68 -12.85 2.64
N ARG A 362 2.04 -13.95 2.25
CA ARG A 362 1.30 -13.98 0.98
C ARG A 362 0.08 -13.07 0.99
N LYS A 363 -0.40 -12.71 -0.20
CA LYS A 363 -1.79 -12.25 -0.39
C LYS A 363 -2.75 -13.22 0.28
N ALA A 364 -3.90 -12.75 0.74
CA ALA A 364 -4.92 -13.59 1.35
C ALA A 364 -5.50 -14.57 0.31
N PHE A 365 -4.77 -15.65 0.08
CA PHE A 365 -5.18 -16.79 -0.69
C PHE A 365 -6.05 -17.68 0.20
N ARG A 366 -7.29 -17.86 -0.22
CA ARG A 366 -8.26 -18.71 0.44
C ARG A 366 -8.62 -19.83 -0.51
N SER A 367 -8.04 -21.00 -0.24
CA SER A 367 -8.37 -22.25 -0.90
C SER A 367 -9.51 -22.93 -0.17
N PHE A 368 -10.37 -23.62 -0.90
CA PHE A 368 -11.26 -24.62 -0.33
C PHE A 368 -10.71 -26.01 -0.60
N ASP A 369 -11.16 -26.96 0.22
CA ASP A 369 -11.00 -28.38 -0.04
C ASP A 369 -11.84 -28.78 -1.27
N GLU A 370 -11.21 -29.50 -2.21
CA GLU A 370 -11.84 -29.94 -3.46
C GLU A 370 -12.80 -31.12 -3.26
N LEU A 371 -12.66 -31.86 -2.15
CA LEU A 371 -13.53 -32.98 -1.81
C LEU A 371 -14.39 -32.66 -0.59
N ASP A 372 -15.64 -33.14 -0.63
CA ASP A 372 -16.59 -32.99 0.48
C ASP A 372 -16.19 -33.78 1.75
N ASP A 373 -15.29 -34.78 1.65
CA ASP A 373 -14.89 -35.68 2.76
C ASP A 373 -13.49 -35.36 3.33
N CYS A 374 -12.97 -34.15 3.09
CA CYS A 374 -11.59 -33.80 3.39
C CYS A 374 -11.22 -33.80 4.89
N GLU A 375 -12.13 -33.36 5.76
CA GLU A 375 -11.90 -33.37 7.20
C GLU A 375 -11.79 -34.79 7.77
N ASP A 376 -12.66 -35.71 7.31
CA ASP A 376 -12.63 -37.12 7.72
C ASP A 376 -11.30 -37.78 7.32
N ARG A 377 -10.82 -37.46 6.12
CA ARG A 377 -9.52 -37.94 5.63
C ARG A 377 -8.36 -37.39 6.43
N ALA A 378 -8.40 -36.10 6.75
CA ALA A 378 -7.38 -35.47 7.59
C ALA A 378 -7.35 -36.07 9.00
N TYR A 379 -8.51 -36.25 9.62
CA TYR A 379 -8.65 -36.91 10.92
C TYR A 379 -8.17 -38.37 10.89
N GLY A 380 -8.38 -39.05 9.76
CA GLY A 380 -7.87 -40.40 9.49
C GLY A 380 -6.35 -40.49 9.31
N GLY A 381 -5.62 -39.37 9.37
CA GLY A 381 -4.17 -39.30 9.18
C GLY A 381 -3.73 -39.41 7.71
N LEU A 382 -4.65 -39.27 6.75
CA LEU A 382 -4.36 -39.46 5.33
C LEU A 382 -3.54 -38.32 4.70
N CYS A 383 -3.43 -37.16 5.37
CA CYS A 383 -2.67 -36.00 4.90
C CYS A 383 -1.16 -36.26 4.69
N GLU A 384 -0.60 -37.27 5.37
CA GLU A 384 0.81 -37.65 5.27
C GLU A 384 1.02 -38.95 4.49
N THR A 385 -0.01 -39.79 4.38
CA THR A 385 0.08 -41.11 3.72
C THR A 385 -0.51 -41.15 2.31
N ASP A 386 -1.44 -40.24 1.99
CA ASP A 386 -2.11 -40.11 0.70
C ASP A 386 -1.94 -38.70 0.15
N ILE A 387 -0.76 -38.47 -0.44
CA ILE A 387 -0.36 -37.15 -0.95
C ILE A 387 -1.25 -36.69 -2.11
N GLU A 388 -1.41 -37.51 -3.14
CA GLU A 388 -2.13 -37.11 -4.37
C GLU A 388 -3.66 -37.08 -4.19
N GLY A 389 -4.21 -37.97 -3.34
CA GLY A 389 -5.65 -38.06 -3.12
C GLY A 389 -6.14 -37.12 -2.03
N THR A 390 -5.43 -37.05 -0.90
CA THR A 390 -5.88 -36.29 0.27
C THR A 390 -5.11 -34.98 0.40
N ARG A 391 -3.78 -34.98 0.46
CA ARG A 391 -3.03 -33.74 0.73
C ARG A 391 -3.26 -32.64 -0.33
N TYR A 392 -3.29 -33.00 -1.61
CA TYR A 392 -3.46 -32.02 -2.71
C TYR A 392 -4.89 -31.59 -2.94
N GLN A 393 -5.88 -32.41 -2.59
CA GLN A 393 -7.30 -32.08 -2.78
C GLN A 393 -7.90 -31.49 -1.50
N CYS A 394 -7.36 -31.84 -0.34
CA CYS A 394 -7.77 -31.41 0.99
C CYS A 394 -6.76 -30.45 1.62
N THR A 395 -6.29 -29.48 0.83
CA THR A 395 -5.19 -28.58 1.24
C THR A 395 -5.49 -27.80 2.51
N PHE A 396 -6.75 -27.47 2.76
CA PHE A 396 -7.17 -26.74 3.94
C PHE A 396 -7.28 -27.68 5.15
N SER A 397 -8.04 -28.78 5.05
CA SER A 397 -8.14 -29.78 6.12
C SER A 397 -6.78 -30.36 6.53
N CYS A 398 -5.86 -30.50 5.58
CA CYS A 398 -4.50 -30.96 5.83
C CYS A 398 -3.53 -29.87 6.29
N LYS A 399 -4.01 -28.64 6.53
CA LYS A 399 -3.22 -27.48 6.99
C LYS A 399 -2.02 -27.19 6.08
N VAL A 400 -2.18 -27.43 4.79
CA VAL A 400 -1.15 -27.13 3.79
C VAL A 400 -1.01 -25.62 3.61
N TYR A 401 -2.15 -24.90 3.65
CA TYR A 401 -2.22 -23.44 3.58
C TYR A 401 -2.71 -22.82 4.91
N ILE A 402 -2.34 -21.55 5.16
CA ILE A 402 -2.73 -20.79 6.36
C ILE A 402 -3.94 -19.88 6.07
N GLU A 403 -4.91 -19.81 6.99
CA GLU A 403 -5.93 -18.76 6.98
C GLU A 403 -5.68 -17.80 8.15
N GLU A 404 -5.43 -16.53 7.83
CA GLU A 404 -5.22 -15.47 8.81
C GLU A 404 -6.55 -15.07 9.48
N GLY A 405 -6.49 -14.77 10.78
CA GLY A 405 -7.63 -14.17 11.49
C GLY A 405 -8.64 -15.14 12.04
N LEU A 406 -8.52 -16.41 11.70
CA LEU A 406 -9.48 -17.42 12.14
C LEU A 406 -9.08 -17.97 13.51
N PRO A 407 -10.05 -18.30 14.37
CA PRO A 407 -9.74 -18.72 15.73
C PRO A 407 -9.10 -20.10 15.72
N THR A 408 -7.89 -20.21 16.27
CA THR A 408 -7.13 -21.47 16.37
C THR A 408 -7.36 -22.19 17.68
N ARG A 409 -7.60 -21.43 18.75
CA ARG A 409 -7.70 -21.97 20.11
C ARG A 409 -8.64 -21.11 20.95
N VAL A 410 -9.49 -21.78 21.72
CA VAL A 410 -10.45 -21.16 22.60
C VAL A 410 -10.51 -21.94 23.90
N ASP A 411 -10.09 -21.33 24.99
CA ASP A 411 -9.99 -22.00 26.30
C ASP A 411 -10.54 -21.12 27.42
N TRP A 412 -10.97 -21.75 28.50
CA TRP A 412 -11.22 -21.04 29.75
C TRP A 412 -9.89 -20.60 30.37
N VAL A 413 -9.83 -19.40 30.94
CA VAL A 413 -8.62 -18.95 31.67
C VAL A 413 -8.58 -19.65 33.03
N ASP A 414 -7.51 -20.42 33.30
CA ASP A 414 -7.30 -21.19 34.53
C ASP A 414 -7.46 -20.32 35.79
N GLY A 415 -8.44 -20.64 36.65
CA GLY A 415 -8.45 -20.11 38.02
C GLY A 415 -9.78 -19.99 38.75
N ASP A 416 -10.93 -19.87 38.09
CA ASP A 416 -12.16 -19.46 38.79
C ASP A 416 -13.34 -20.42 38.62
N GLN A 417 -13.23 -21.59 39.27
CA GLN A 417 -14.38 -22.47 39.49
C GLN A 417 -15.38 -21.92 40.54
N ARG A 418 -15.21 -20.68 41.03
CA ARG A 418 -15.97 -20.18 42.20
C ARG A 418 -16.88 -18.98 41.99
N ASP A 419 -16.92 -18.37 40.80
CA ASP A 419 -17.75 -17.17 40.59
C ASP A 419 -18.75 -17.33 39.44
N SER A 420 -19.65 -18.32 39.57
CA SER A 420 -20.75 -18.56 38.63
C SER A 420 -21.80 -17.42 38.56
N ALA A 421 -21.65 -16.37 39.38
CA ALA A 421 -22.56 -15.23 39.42
C ALA A 421 -22.05 -14.00 38.63
N ASN A 422 -20.78 -13.96 38.22
CA ASN A 422 -20.13 -12.77 37.66
C ASN A 422 -19.57 -12.93 36.24
N GLY A 423 -19.84 -14.05 35.55
CA GLY A 423 -19.32 -14.34 34.20
C GLY A 423 -17.92 -14.95 34.21
N LYS A 424 -17.64 -15.85 33.24
CA LYS A 424 -16.35 -16.55 33.12
C LYS A 424 -15.48 -15.90 32.03
N ASN A 425 -14.17 -15.89 32.24
CA ASN A 425 -13.19 -15.37 31.29
C ASN A 425 -12.78 -16.44 30.26
N ILE A 426 -12.80 -16.07 28.99
CA ILE A 426 -12.46 -16.93 27.85
C ILE A 426 -11.26 -16.33 27.13
N ASN A 427 -10.25 -17.14 26.88
CA ASN A 427 -9.13 -16.80 26.03
C ASN A 427 -9.44 -17.25 24.59
N VAL A 428 -9.39 -16.34 23.63
CA VAL A 428 -9.58 -16.61 22.20
C VAL A 428 -8.30 -16.23 21.48
N CYS A 429 -7.70 -17.19 20.77
CA CYS A 429 -6.49 -17.00 19.98
C CYS A 429 -6.81 -17.11 18.49
N VAL A 430 -6.23 -16.21 17.69
CA VAL A 430 -6.28 -16.24 16.22
C VAL A 430 -4.87 -16.31 15.66
N ARG A 431 -4.70 -16.97 14.51
CA ARG A 431 -3.40 -17.04 13.84
C ARG A 431 -3.14 -15.76 13.05
N ASN A 432 -1.95 -15.19 13.20
CA ASN A 432 -1.50 -14.02 12.47
C ASN A 432 -0.70 -14.40 11.20
N ARG A 433 -0.48 -13.42 10.32
CA ARG A 433 0.33 -13.49 9.09
C ARG A 433 1.73 -14.09 9.23
N THR A 434 2.33 -14.05 10.42
CA THR A 434 3.69 -14.54 10.67
C THR A 434 3.72 -15.94 11.29
N GLY A 435 2.57 -16.62 11.37
CA GLY A 435 2.42 -17.93 11.99
C GLY A 435 2.27 -17.93 13.52
N GLY A 436 2.38 -16.76 14.17
CA GLY A 436 2.13 -16.59 15.61
C GLY A 436 0.64 -16.54 15.96
N GLU A 437 0.31 -16.64 17.25
CA GLU A 437 -1.06 -16.46 17.77
C GLU A 437 -1.23 -15.10 18.46
N ASP A 438 -2.28 -14.34 18.11
CA ASP A 438 -2.77 -13.20 18.90
C ASP A 438 -3.94 -13.69 19.77
N CYS A 439 -3.77 -13.63 21.09
CA CYS A 439 -4.75 -14.13 22.06
C CYS A 439 -5.35 -12.99 22.88
N ARG A 440 -6.68 -12.95 22.98
CA ARG A 440 -7.44 -11.96 23.75
C ARG A 440 -8.40 -12.61 24.72
N ILE A 441 -8.54 -12.00 25.89
CA ILE A 441 -9.44 -12.47 26.94
C ILE A 441 -10.74 -11.68 26.90
N TYR A 442 -11.85 -12.40 26.82
CA TYR A 442 -13.21 -11.88 26.84
C TYR A 442 -13.95 -12.35 28.07
N LYS A 443 -14.97 -11.60 28.49
CA LYS A 443 -15.82 -11.94 29.64
C LYS A 443 -17.25 -12.16 29.18
N ASP A 444 -17.79 -13.36 29.43
CA ASP A 444 -19.16 -13.72 29.06
C ASP A 444 -20.19 -12.97 29.92
N ASP A 445 -21.19 -12.34 29.29
CA ASP A 445 -22.36 -11.81 29.99
C ASP A 445 -23.41 -12.91 30.17
N VAL A 446 -23.33 -13.58 31.32
CA VAL A 446 -24.23 -14.68 31.69
C VAL A 446 -25.70 -14.27 31.86
N ASN A 447 -26.00 -12.96 31.92
CA ASN A 447 -27.37 -12.47 32.03
C ASN A 447 -28.08 -12.42 30.67
N VAL A 448 -27.32 -12.49 29.57
CA VAL A 448 -27.89 -12.56 28.22
C VAL A 448 -28.40 -13.99 27.99
N PRO A 449 -29.73 -14.18 27.75
CA PRO A 449 -30.32 -15.49 27.55
C PRO A 449 -30.00 -16.02 26.15
N SER A 450 -28.79 -16.53 25.98
CA SER A 450 -28.26 -17.10 24.74
C SER A 450 -27.58 -18.44 24.97
N ASP A 451 -27.66 -19.33 23.99
CA ASP A 451 -26.90 -20.59 23.94
C ASP A 451 -25.43 -20.38 23.55
N PHE A 452 -25.08 -19.17 23.12
CA PHE A 452 -23.72 -18.76 22.75
C PHE A 452 -23.18 -17.75 23.77
N ILE A 453 -21.85 -17.64 23.81
CA ILE A 453 -21.17 -16.61 24.60
C ILE A 453 -21.45 -15.24 23.97
N SER A 454 -21.85 -14.28 24.79
CA SER A 454 -22.18 -12.92 24.33
C SER A 454 -21.45 -11.90 25.21
N PRO A 455 -20.18 -11.59 24.91
CA PRO A 455 -19.41 -10.61 25.67
C PRO A 455 -19.82 -9.19 25.28
N MET A 456 -19.52 -8.21 26.15
CA MET A 456 -19.58 -6.80 25.74
C MET A 456 -18.38 -6.48 24.85
N LEU A 457 -18.65 -5.98 23.65
CA LEU A 457 -17.64 -5.64 22.64
C LEU A 457 -17.55 -4.13 22.47
N LYS A 458 -16.33 -3.61 22.32
CA LYS A 458 -16.13 -2.23 21.89
C LYS A 458 -16.32 -2.11 20.38
N PRO A 459 -16.64 -0.91 19.87
CA PRO A 459 -16.67 -0.66 18.42
C PRO A 459 -15.40 -1.16 17.73
N GLY A 460 -15.55 -2.04 16.74
CA GLY A 460 -14.46 -2.68 16.00
C GLY A 460 -13.84 -3.93 16.64
N GLU A 461 -14.31 -4.40 17.80
CA GLU A 461 -13.88 -5.70 18.35
C GLU A 461 -14.69 -6.85 17.74
N LEU A 462 -13.98 -7.84 17.15
CA LEU A 462 -14.57 -9.10 16.67
C LEU A 462 -14.47 -10.18 17.76
N PHE A 463 -15.50 -11.01 17.84
CA PHE A 463 -15.54 -12.19 18.70
C PHE A 463 -16.23 -13.35 17.99
N PRO A 464 -15.56 -14.51 17.82
CA PRO A 464 -16.17 -15.66 17.14
C PRO A 464 -17.38 -16.17 17.91
N ILE A 465 -18.39 -16.66 17.20
CA ILE A 465 -19.57 -17.23 17.83
C ILE A 465 -19.20 -18.60 18.41
N ILE A 466 -19.18 -18.66 19.74
CA ILE A 466 -18.74 -19.84 20.51
C ILE A 466 -19.90 -20.35 21.35
N TRP A 467 -20.09 -21.67 21.33
CA TRP A 467 -21.08 -22.37 22.15
C TRP A 467 -20.83 -22.18 23.65
N ARG A 468 -21.87 -21.82 24.39
CA ARG A 468 -21.87 -21.88 25.86
C ARG A 468 -21.97 -23.36 26.26
N ALA A 469 -20.85 -23.95 26.69
CA ALA A 469 -20.78 -25.37 27.02
C ALA A 469 -21.76 -25.73 28.16
N ASN A 470 -22.64 -26.71 27.91
CA ASN A 470 -23.58 -27.20 28.92
C ASN A 470 -23.38 -28.68 29.31
N ARG A 471 -22.43 -29.42 28.71
CA ARG A 471 -22.18 -30.84 29.05
C ARG A 471 -20.75 -31.36 28.93
N ASP A 472 -19.93 -30.82 28.05
CA ASP A 472 -18.54 -31.26 27.86
C ASP A 472 -17.64 -30.03 28.05
N ASP A 473 -16.61 -30.12 28.91
CA ASP A 473 -15.81 -28.99 29.41
C ASP A 473 -15.00 -28.19 28.34
N ASN A 474 -15.25 -28.41 27.05
CA ASN A 474 -14.53 -27.78 25.94
C ASN A 474 -15.41 -26.73 25.21
N LEU A 475 -14.85 -25.55 24.98
CA LEU A 475 -15.46 -24.51 24.15
C LEU A 475 -15.37 -24.93 22.67
N LYS A 476 -16.45 -24.71 21.90
CA LYS A 476 -16.51 -25.06 20.47
C LYS A 476 -16.96 -23.85 19.66
N ILE A 477 -16.24 -23.54 18.59
CA ILE A 477 -16.58 -22.52 17.61
C ILE A 477 -17.73 -23.05 16.75
N THR A 478 -18.78 -22.26 16.54
CA THR A 478 -20.00 -22.70 15.83
C THR A 478 -19.81 -22.81 14.33
N ALA A 479 -19.19 -21.80 13.74
CA ALA A 479 -18.80 -21.75 12.34
C ALA A 479 -17.58 -20.85 12.21
N GLN A 480 -16.67 -21.18 11.28
CA GLN A 480 -15.37 -20.54 11.15
C GLN A 480 -15.48 -19.04 10.80
N TYR A 481 -16.48 -18.67 10.00
CA TYR A 481 -16.71 -17.31 9.52
C TYR A 481 -17.87 -16.58 10.22
N ALA A 482 -18.21 -16.97 11.44
CA ALA A 482 -19.34 -16.40 12.18
C ALA A 482 -18.87 -15.63 13.42
N PHE A 483 -19.16 -14.33 13.48
CA PHE A 483 -18.65 -13.42 14.51
C PHE A 483 -19.73 -12.48 15.05
N GLN A 484 -19.60 -12.10 16.32
CA GLN A 484 -20.18 -10.88 16.88
C GLN A 484 -19.18 -9.74 16.68
N ILE A 485 -19.66 -8.55 16.34
CA ILE A 485 -18.83 -7.36 16.08
C ILE A 485 -19.38 -6.20 16.90
N GLY A 486 -18.56 -5.57 17.73
CA GLY A 486 -18.97 -4.33 18.40
C GLY A 486 -19.13 -3.20 17.37
N ILE A 487 -20.23 -2.46 17.44
CA ILE A 487 -20.55 -1.38 16.49
C ILE A 487 -20.63 -0.02 17.19
N PRO A 488 -20.30 1.08 16.49
CA PRO A 488 -20.47 2.42 17.05
C PRO A 488 -21.96 2.72 17.27
N PRO A 489 -22.36 3.33 18.41
CA PRO A 489 -23.75 3.69 18.68
C PRO A 489 -24.37 4.60 17.60
N GLU A 490 -23.55 5.44 16.97
CA GLU A 490 -23.94 6.35 15.90
C GLU A 490 -24.47 5.60 14.67
N LEU A 491 -23.94 4.41 14.37
CA LEU A 491 -24.38 3.58 13.23
C LEU A 491 -25.85 3.18 13.36
N THR A 492 -26.22 2.64 14.52
CA THR A 492 -27.59 2.21 14.80
C THR A 492 -28.54 3.41 14.78
N ALA A 493 -28.10 4.56 15.31
CA ALA A 493 -28.88 5.79 15.33
C ALA A 493 -29.13 6.36 13.92
N GLU A 494 -28.09 6.48 13.09
CA GLU A 494 -28.18 6.98 11.72
C GLU A 494 -29.07 6.09 10.84
N LEU A 495 -28.90 4.77 10.93
CA LEU A 495 -29.73 3.81 10.19
C LEU A 495 -31.20 3.86 10.61
N LEU A 496 -31.47 3.99 11.91
CA LEU A 496 -32.83 4.11 12.42
C LEU A 496 -33.46 5.45 12.00
N ASN A 497 -32.72 6.56 12.10
CA ASN A 497 -33.19 7.88 11.65
C ASN A 497 -33.52 7.86 10.16
N PHE A 498 -32.60 7.39 9.32
CA PHE A 498 -32.82 7.23 7.89
C PHE A 498 -34.07 6.39 7.60
N SER A 499 -34.24 5.25 8.28
CA SER A 499 -35.42 4.39 8.09
C SER A 499 -36.74 5.06 8.51
N ASN A 500 -36.71 5.98 9.47
CA ASN A 500 -37.88 6.75 9.87
C ASN A 500 -38.18 7.89 8.88
N ASP A 501 -37.14 8.59 8.43
CA ASP A 501 -37.25 9.77 7.56
C ASP A 501 -37.83 9.42 6.19
N ILE A 502 -37.47 8.24 5.65
CA ILE A 502 -38.05 7.74 4.39
C ILE A 502 -39.38 7.00 4.59
N GLY A 503 -39.91 6.89 5.82
CA GLY A 503 -41.15 6.16 6.11
C GLY A 503 -41.02 4.63 6.08
N LEU A 504 -39.81 4.07 5.99
CA LEU A 504 -39.56 2.62 5.94
C LEU A 504 -40.02 1.91 7.21
N THR A 505 -39.80 2.50 8.39
CA THR A 505 -40.20 1.89 9.67
C THR A 505 -41.71 1.66 9.74
N ASP A 506 -42.50 2.64 9.32
CA ASP A 506 -43.96 2.54 9.32
C ASP A 506 -44.47 1.57 8.27
N ALA A 507 -43.89 1.61 7.06
CA ALA A 507 -44.17 0.63 6.02
C ALA A 507 -43.84 -0.80 6.50
N MET A 508 -42.73 -1.00 7.21
CA MET A 508 -42.36 -2.31 7.75
C MET A 508 -43.35 -2.77 8.82
N ARG A 509 -43.80 -1.89 9.72
CA ARG A 509 -44.84 -2.23 10.73
C ARG A 509 -46.14 -2.69 10.08
N GLU A 510 -46.55 -2.05 9.00
CA GLU A 510 -47.72 -2.48 8.21
C GLU A 510 -47.45 -3.86 7.56
N LEU A 511 -46.27 -4.03 6.96
CA LEU A 511 -45.89 -5.26 6.26
C LEU A 511 -45.86 -6.49 7.17
N VAL A 512 -45.34 -6.33 8.39
CA VAL A 512 -45.28 -7.38 9.40
C VAL A 512 -46.54 -7.43 10.28
N GLY A 513 -47.59 -6.68 9.96
CA GLY A 513 -48.89 -6.78 10.61
C GLY A 513 -49.69 -8.04 10.21
N ASP A 514 -51.01 -8.02 10.44
CA ASP A 514 -51.94 -9.13 10.16
C ASP A 514 -52.28 -9.31 8.65
N HIS A 515 -51.24 -9.30 7.80
CA HIS A 515 -51.20 -9.68 6.37
C HIS A 515 -51.29 -8.56 5.30
N PRO A 516 -50.19 -8.33 4.54
CA PRO A 516 -50.25 -7.54 3.30
C PRO A 516 -49.72 -8.21 2.01
N LEU A 517 -48.99 -9.34 2.05
CA LEU A 517 -48.49 -10.06 0.86
C LEU A 517 -48.61 -11.58 1.01
N GLU A 518 -49.51 -12.29 0.33
CA GLU A 518 -49.56 -13.77 0.42
C GLU A 518 -48.46 -14.44 -0.44
N ALA A 519 -47.54 -15.18 0.19
CA ALA A 519 -46.57 -16.03 -0.53
C ALA A 519 -47.25 -17.30 -1.07
N ILE A 520 -46.75 -17.84 -2.19
CA ILE A 520 -47.22 -19.11 -2.78
C ILE A 520 -46.22 -20.22 -2.39
N ASP A 521 -46.68 -21.47 -2.24
CA ASP A 521 -45.93 -22.60 -1.66
C ASP A 521 -44.51 -22.85 -2.22
N SER A 522 -44.20 -22.40 -3.44
CA SER A 522 -42.94 -22.68 -4.12
C SER A 522 -42.02 -21.47 -4.36
N ALA A 523 -42.42 -20.23 -4.08
CA ALA A 523 -41.62 -19.05 -4.44
C ALA A 523 -41.86 -17.84 -3.51
N PRO A 524 -40.85 -16.97 -3.31
CA PRO A 524 -41.04 -15.72 -2.58
C PRO A 524 -42.00 -14.79 -3.34
N ALA A 525 -42.84 -14.07 -2.58
CA ALA A 525 -43.66 -12.99 -3.13
C ALA A 525 -42.84 -11.71 -3.15
N HIS A 526 -42.98 -10.91 -4.20
CA HIS A 526 -42.27 -9.64 -4.35
C HIS A 526 -43.20 -8.55 -4.86
N THR A 527 -42.96 -7.32 -4.43
CA THR A 527 -43.66 -6.11 -4.90
C THR A 527 -42.71 -4.92 -4.84
N PHE A 528 -43.20 -3.76 -5.29
CA PHE A 528 -42.57 -2.48 -5.04
C PHE A 528 -43.47 -1.66 -4.13
N LEU A 529 -42.85 -0.82 -3.30
CA LEU A 529 -43.53 0.12 -2.43
C LEU A 529 -42.85 1.47 -2.57
N THR A 530 -43.63 2.50 -2.91
CA THR A 530 -43.14 3.87 -2.93
C THR A 530 -43.15 4.40 -1.51
N LEU A 531 -41.99 4.83 -1.03
CA LEU A 531 -41.78 5.35 0.32
C LEU A 531 -41.95 6.87 0.35
N ASP A 532 -41.85 7.48 1.54
CA ASP A 532 -42.08 8.93 1.74
C ASP A 532 -41.02 9.81 1.06
N ASP A 533 -39.87 9.21 0.72
CA ASP A 533 -38.82 9.78 -0.13
C ASP A 533 -39.21 9.90 -1.62
N GLY A 534 -40.36 9.37 -2.01
CA GLY A 534 -40.85 9.34 -3.39
C GLY A 534 -40.15 8.29 -4.27
N ASN A 535 -39.31 7.44 -3.70
CA ASN A 535 -38.61 6.38 -4.40
C ASN A 535 -39.36 5.04 -4.31
N ASP A 536 -39.25 4.21 -5.34
CA ASP A 536 -39.73 2.83 -5.31
C ASP A 536 -38.70 1.93 -4.64
N TRP A 537 -39.09 1.24 -3.58
CA TRP A 537 -38.28 0.25 -2.89
C TRP A 537 -38.78 -1.16 -3.20
N PHE A 538 -37.85 -2.12 -3.28
CA PHE A 538 -38.19 -3.51 -3.57
C PHE A 538 -38.51 -4.26 -2.29
N VAL A 539 -39.70 -4.86 -2.22
CA VAL A 539 -40.17 -5.60 -1.06
C VAL A 539 -40.26 -7.08 -1.40
N GLN A 540 -39.66 -7.93 -0.56
CA GLN A 540 -39.69 -9.38 -0.72
C GLN A 540 -40.23 -10.07 0.54
N ARG A 541 -41.02 -11.12 0.35
CA ARG A 541 -41.52 -12.02 1.39
C ARG A 541 -41.07 -13.46 1.09
N PRO A 542 -40.58 -14.23 2.08
CA PRO A 542 -40.09 -15.59 1.84
C PRO A 542 -41.25 -16.55 1.52
N PRO A 543 -40.97 -17.73 0.92
CA PRO A 543 -41.98 -18.74 0.63
C PRO A 543 -42.69 -19.25 1.90
N THR A 544 -43.92 -19.74 1.77
CA THR A 544 -44.77 -20.19 2.90
C THR A 544 -44.10 -21.26 3.79
N LYS A 545 -43.19 -22.06 3.25
CA LYS A 545 -42.42 -23.07 3.99
C LYS A 545 -41.61 -22.49 5.18
N TRP A 546 -41.28 -21.20 5.16
CA TRP A 546 -40.56 -20.51 6.23
C TRP A 546 -41.45 -20.18 7.44
N ARG A 547 -42.78 -20.26 7.29
CA ARG A 547 -43.78 -20.00 8.34
C ARG A 547 -43.51 -18.72 9.15
N SER A 548 -43.19 -17.65 8.43
CA SER A 548 -42.88 -16.34 8.98
C SER A 548 -43.55 -15.22 8.18
N ASN A 549 -43.77 -14.07 8.82
CA ASN A 549 -44.18 -12.83 8.15
C ASN A 549 -43.00 -11.86 7.94
N MET A 550 -41.78 -12.39 7.89
CA MET A 550 -40.59 -11.62 7.59
C MET A 550 -40.67 -10.96 6.22
N HIS A 551 -40.18 -9.73 6.12
CA HIS A 551 -40.04 -9.00 4.86
C HIS A 551 -38.65 -8.38 4.75
N TRP A 552 -38.15 -8.32 3.53
CA TRP A 552 -36.97 -7.57 3.14
C TRP A 552 -37.40 -6.33 2.35
N ILE A 553 -36.80 -5.18 2.63
CA ILE A 553 -36.93 -3.95 1.85
C ILE A 553 -35.53 -3.55 1.37
N SER A 554 -35.32 -3.57 0.06
CA SER A 554 -34.02 -3.36 -0.59
C SER A 554 -34.09 -2.20 -1.59
N PRO A 555 -32.97 -1.50 -1.86
CA PRO A 555 -32.88 -0.54 -2.95
C PRO A 555 -33.35 -1.15 -4.27
N SER A 556 -34.14 -0.40 -5.03
CA SER A 556 -34.58 -0.86 -6.35
C SER A 556 -33.62 -0.46 -7.47
N ASN A 557 -32.82 0.58 -7.26
CA ASN A 557 -31.93 1.16 -8.24
C ASN A 557 -30.67 1.70 -7.55
N GLU A 558 -29.74 2.15 -8.37
CA GLU A 558 -28.45 2.68 -7.96
C GLU A 558 -28.54 3.89 -7.03
N ARG A 559 -29.41 4.87 -7.33
CA ARG A 559 -29.49 6.10 -6.55
C ARG A 559 -29.81 5.81 -5.08
N ILE A 560 -30.81 4.96 -4.84
CA ILE A 560 -31.21 4.54 -3.50
C ILE A 560 -30.08 3.76 -2.81
N HIS A 561 -29.35 2.94 -3.57
CA HIS A 561 -28.22 2.16 -3.04
C HIS A 561 -27.07 3.06 -2.59
N GLU A 562 -26.69 4.05 -3.40
CA GLU A 562 -25.67 5.04 -3.08
C GLU A 562 -26.07 5.92 -1.89
N GLU A 563 -27.34 6.35 -1.81
CA GLU A 563 -27.86 7.07 -0.63
C GLU A 563 -27.72 6.24 0.66
N TYR A 564 -28.00 4.94 0.60
CA TYR A 564 -27.83 4.03 1.73
C TYR A 564 -26.33 3.87 2.09
N LEU A 565 -25.42 3.76 1.12
CA LEU A 565 -23.97 3.77 1.41
C LEU A 565 -23.54 5.03 2.18
N GLN A 566 -24.09 6.20 1.84
CA GLN A 566 -23.81 7.45 2.57
C GLN A 566 -24.35 7.44 4.01
N VAL A 567 -25.46 6.75 4.28
CA VAL A 567 -25.95 6.53 5.66
C VAL A 567 -24.96 5.67 6.45
N LEU A 568 -24.43 4.60 5.85
CA LEU A 568 -23.39 3.78 6.48
C LEU A 568 -22.12 4.59 6.76
N ALA A 569 -21.73 5.47 5.84
CA ALA A 569 -20.59 6.36 6.00
C ALA A 569 -20.77 7.30 7.21
N ARG A 570 -21.91 8.01 7.31
CA ARG A 570 -22.23 8.86 8.48
C ARG A 570 -22.29 8.10 9.80
N GLY A 571 -22.76 6.86 9.73
CA GLY A 571 -22.77 5.93 10.86
C GLY A 571 -21.38 5.37 11.24
N ASN A 572 -20.30 5.79 10.58
CA ASN A 572 -18.94 5.30 10.80
C ASN A 572 -18.80 3.77 10.59
N PHE A 573 -19.50 3.23 9.60
CA PHE A 573 -19.38 1.81 9.23
C PHE A 573 -17.99 1.42 8.73
N ASP A 574 -17.15 2.40 8.36
CA ASP A 574 -15.73 2.21 8.07
C ASP A 574 -14.97 1.50 9.19
N LEU A 575 -15.34 1.73 10.46
CA LEU A 575 -14.74 1.03 11.59
C LEU A 575 -15.04 -0.47 11.56
N VAL A 576 -16.24 -0.85 11.12
CA VAL A 576 -16.66 -2.25 10.97
C VAL A 576 -15.92 -2.91 9.81
N LEU A 577 -15.85 -2.23 8.66
CA LEU A 577 -15.08 -2.69 7.50
C LEU A 577 -13.61 -2.91 7.87
N ASP A 578 -13.00 -1.97 8.58
CA ASP A 578 -11.60 -2.08 9.00
C ASP A 578 -11.34 -3.21 9.97
N ALA A 579 -12.23 -3.40 10.93
CA ALA A 579 -12.14 -4.47 11.88
C ALA A 579 -12.22 -5.83 11.19
N ILE A 580 -13.18 -6.02 10.27
CA ILE A 580 -13.34 -7.25 9.51
C ILE A 580 -12.14 -7.48 8.58
N GLY A 581 -11.80 -6.47 7.80
CA GLY A 581 -10.74 -6.56 6.80
C GLY A 581 -9.37 -6.83 7.43
N THR A 582 -9.03 -6.13 8.51
CA THR A 582 -7.79 -6.35 9.24
C THR A 582 -7.79 -7.69 9.96
N HIS A 583 -8.89 -8.06 10.64
CA HIS A 583 -8.94 -9.30 11.40
C HIS A 583 -8.80 -10.52 10.48
N LEU A 584 -9.51 -10.53 9.35
CA LEU A 584 -9.56 -11.67 8.43
C LEU A 584 -8.54 -11.58 7.28
N GLY A 585 -7.61 -10.62 7.36
CA GLY A 585 -6.52 -10.45 6.41
C GLY A 585 -6.91 -10.05 4.99
N LEU A 586 -8.09 -9.45 4.79
CA LEU A 586 -8.65 -9.13 3.47
C LEU A 586 -7.94 -7.94 2.81
N GLU A 587 -8.04 -7.84 1.48
CA GLU A 587 -7.33 -6.80 0.71
C GLU A 587 -8.21 -5.60 0.36
N GLY A 588 -9.48 -5.83 -0.01
CA GLY A 588 -10.39 -4.75 -0.35
C GLY A 588 -11.86 -5.11 -0.20
N LEU A 589 -12.55 -4.47 0.74
CA LEU A 589 -13.96 -4.75 1.03
C LEU A 589 -14.89 -3.81 0.27
N VAL A 590 -16.04 -4.37 -0.11
CA VAL A 590 -17.14 -3.67 -0.76
C VAL A 590 -18.46 -4.03 -0.11
N ALA A 591 -19.14 -3.07 0.52
CA ALA A 591 -20.57 -3.18 0.80
C ALA A 591 -21.39 -3.12 -0.51
N TYR A 592 -22.02 -4.23 -0.92
CA TYR A 592 -22.68 -4.33 -2.23
C TYR A 592 -24.16 -4.72 -2.16
N HIS A 593 -24.61 -5.44 -1.14
CA HIS A 593 -26.02 -5.75 -0.89
C HIS A 593 -26.47 -4.99 0.35
N LEU A 594 -27.46 -4.12 0.22
CA LEU A 594 -28.00 -3.33 1.33
C LEU A 594 -29.48 -3.62 1.48
N THR A 595 -29.96 -3.96 2.67
CA THR A 595 -31.37 -4.33 2.88
C THR A 595 -31.80 -4.07 4.32
N PHE A 596 -33.09 -3.85 4.54
CA PHE A 596 -33.73 -3.87 5.86
C PHE A 596 -34.60 -5.12 6.01
N ILE A 597 -34.54 -5.76 7.16
CA ILE A 597 -35.31 -6.97 7.48
C ILE A 597 -36.19 -6.71 8.69
N GLY A 598 -37.50 -6.90 8.51
CA GLY A 598 -38.48 -6.80 9.59
C GLY A 598 -39.24 -8.11 9.78
N VAL A 599 -39.60 -8.44 11.04
CA VAL A 599 -40.50 -9.56 11.35
C VAL A 599 -41.19 -9.33 12.70
N SER A 600 -42.44 -9.77 12.79
CA SER A 600 -43.18 -9.81 14.06
C SER A 600 -43.66 -11.22 14.42
N TYR A 601 -43.62 -12.18 13.49
CA TYR A 601 -44.01 -13.57 13.70
C TYR A 601 -43.16 -14.57 12.93
N SER A 602 -42.74 -15.63 13.62
CA SER A 602 -42.03 -16.79 13.06
C SER A 602 -42.30 -18.03 13.93
N GLU A 603 -42.74 -19.14 13.34
CA GLU A 603 -42.87 -20.42 14.10
C GLU A 603 -41.51 -21.04 14.42
N LYS A 604 -40.57 -20.91 13.48
CA LYS A 604 -39.12 -21.14 13.56
C LYS A 604 -38.63 -21.08 12.11
N GLY A 605 -37.67 -20.20 11.84
CA GLY A 605 -37.13 -19.95 10.53
C GLY A 605 -36.40 -21.16 9.95
N TYR A 606 -36.47 -21.29 8.63
CA TYR A 606 -35.74 -22.31 7.90
C TYR A 606 -34.23 -22.05 8.01
N ILE A 607 -33.47 -23.03 8.52
CA ILE A 607 -32.01 -22.91 8.58
C ILE A 607 -31.44 -23.11 7.18
N HIS A 608 -30.65 -22.14 6.75
CA HIS A 608 -30.02 -22.08 5.44
C HIS A 608 -28.63 -21.44 5.55
N ARG A 609 -27.94 -21.33 4.42
CA ARG A 609 -26.70 -20.58 4.27
C ARG A 609 -26.94 -19.50 3.22
N ASP A 610 -26.43 -18.29 3.47
CA ASP A 610 -26.54 -17.18 2.52
C ASP A 610 -25.51 -17.32 1.41
N THR A 611 -24.28 -17.70 1.78
CA THR A 611 -23.17 -17.90 0.85
C THR A 611 -22.46 -19.23 1.09
N HIS A 612 -21.86 -19.77 0.02
CA HIS A 612 -21.08 -21.01 0.02
C HIS A 612 -20.05 -20.97 -1.10
N HIS A 613 -18.90 -21.63 -0.91
CA HIS A 613 -17.83 -21.70 -1.93
C HIS A 613 -17.31 -20.34 -2.42
N THR A 614 -17.32 -19.30 -1.58
CA THR A 614 -16.65 -18.01 -1.86
C THR A 614 -15.24 -17.96 -1.27
N GLY A 615 -14.84 -18.96 -0.48
CA GLY A 615 -13.57 -19.01 0.22
C GLY A 615 -13.56 -18.05 1.40
N GLY A 616 -14.72 -17.82 2.03
CA GLY A 616 -14.89 -16.82 3.07
C GLY A 616 -14.69 -15.39 2.58
N SER A 617 -14.85 -15.07 1.29
CA SER A 617 -14.69 -13.69 0.84
C SER A 617 -15.95 -12.85 0.97
N VAL A 618 -17.09 -13.47 1.27
CA VAL A 618 -18.39 -12.79 1.42
C VAL A 618 -18.93 -12.95 2.83
N TYR A 619 -19.50 -11.86 3.35
CA TYR A 619 -20.08 -11.82 4.69
C TYR A 619 -21.37 -10.99 4.70
N ASN A 620 -22.39 -11.49 5.39
CA ASN A 620 -23.61 -10.76 5.72
C ASN A 620 -23.50 -10.19 7.14
N VAL A 621 -23.52 -8.86 7.27
CA VAL A 621 -23.47 -8.15 8.55
C VAL A 621 -24.88 -7.69 8.92
N ILE A 622 -25.43 -8.28 9.99
CA ILE A 622 -26.76 -7.95 10.54
C ILE A 622 -26.60 -6.94 11.68
N ILE A 623 -27.19 -5.77 11.53
CA ILE A 623 -27.17 -4.65 12.47
C ILE A 623 -28.58 -4.48 13.06
N PRO A 624 -28.82 -4.88 14.33
CA PRO A 624 -30.12 -4.71 14.97
C PRO A 624 -30.48 -3.23 15.20
N LEU A 625 -31.69 -2.81 14.82
CA LEU A 625 -32.17 -1.42 14.98
C LEU A 625 -33.32 -1.31 15.98
N ILE A 626 -34.27 -2.26 15.95
CA ILE A 626 -35.41 -2.34 16.87
C ILE A 626 -35.49 -3.76 17.40
N LEU A 627 -35.48 -3.90 18.74
CA LEU A 627 -35.63 -5.16 19.46
C LEU A 627 -36.77 -5.02 20.48
N GLU A 628 -37.45 -6.13 20.77
CA GLU A 628 -38.55 -6.16 21.75
C GLU A 628 -38.03 -6.52 23.15
N ASP A 629 -38.54 -5.83 24.17
CA ASP A 629 -38.22 -6.10 25.57
C ASP A 629 -38.66 -7.52 25.97
N ASP A 630 -37.81 -8.22 26.74
CA ASP A 630 -37.99 -9.61 27.18
C ASP A 630 -38.15 -10.65 26.05
N ALA A 631 -37.77 -10.32 24.81
CA ALA A 631 -37.84 -11.26 23.69
C ALA A 631 -36.89 -12.47 23.86
N PRO A 632 -37.24 -13.66 23.35
CA PRO A 632 -36.29 -14.77 23.23
C PRO A 632 -35.12 -14.40 22.29
N PRO A 633 -34.00 -15.16 22.31
CA PRO A 633 -32.94 -15.00 21.32
C PRO A 633 -33.45 -15.15 19.88
N GLU A 634 -32.93 -14.32 18.96
CA GLU A 634 -33.51 -14.04 17.65
C GLU A 634 -32.91 -14.87 16.51
N LEU A 635 -31.63 -15.25 16.61
CA LEU A 635 -30.89 -15.91 15.54
C LEU A 635 -30.61 -17.37 15.91
N ALA A 636 -31.21 -18.30 15.17
CA ALA A 636 -30.92 -19.72 15.26
C ALA A 636 -29.65 -20.03 14.47
N MET A 637 -28.72 -20.78 15.06
CA MET A 637 -27.50 -21.24 14.38
C MET A 637 -27.29 -22.73 14.65
N THR A 638 -26.68 -23.42 13.69
CA THR A 638 -26.32 -24.84 13.84
C THR A 638 -24.85 -25.04 13.53
N ASP A 639 -24.26 -26.00 14.22
CA ASP A 639 -22.97 -26.56 13.84
C ASP A 639 -23.11 -27.31 12.52
N GLN A 640 -22.12 -27.17 11.64
CA GLN A 640 -22.05 -27.90 10.36
C GLN A 640 -21.57 -29.34 10.54
N TYR A 641 -20.82 -29.62 11.62
CA TYR A 641 -19.90 -30.76 11.69
C TYR A 641 -20.37 -31.93 12.57
N GLU A 642 -21.40 -31.75 13.41
CA GLU A 642 -21.91 -32.85 14.24
C GLU A 642 -23.44 -32.79 14.36
N GLU A 643 -24.08 -33.97 14.29
CA GLU A 643 -25.52 -34.24 14.41
C GLU A 643 -26.37 -33.14 15.10
N GLY A 644 -26.77 -32.12 14.34
CA GLY A 644 -27.95 -31.30 14.62
C GLY A 644 -27.95 -30.45 15.90
N ARG A 645 -26.79 -30.05 16.45
CA ARG A 645 -26.78 -29.10 17.58
C ARG A 645 -27.19 -27.70 17.11
N GLN A 646 -28.42 -27.32 17.44
CA GLN A 646 -28.98 -25.99 17.20
C GLN A 646 -29.02 -25.17 18.50
N GLY A 647 -28.76 -23.88 18.37
CA GLY A 647 -28.73 -22.92 19.48
C GLY A 647 -29.17 -21.55 19.02
N ALA A 648 -29.48 -20.69 19.96
CA ALA A 648 -30.01 -19.36 19.70
C ALA A 648 -29.11 -18.25 20.25
N LEU A 649 -28.75 -17.30 19.37
CA LEU A 649 -28.02 -16.07 19.69
C LEU A 649 -29.01 -14.93 19.94
N LYS A 650 -28.79 -14.19 21.04
CA LYS A 650 -29.56 -12.99 21.38
C LYS A 650 -28.90 -11.77 20.75
N TYR A 651 -29.65 -11.01 19.96
CA TYR A 651 -29.20 -9.75 19.40
C TYR A 651 -29.03 -8.67 20.47
N ARG A 652 -28.13 -7.73 20.19
CA ARG A 652 -27.89 -6.53 21.00
C ARG A 652 -27.79 -5.32 20.09
N LEU A 653 -28.11 -4.13 20.59
CA LEU A 653 -28.04 -2.89 19.81
C LEU A 653 -26.61 -2.31 19.71
N ASP A 654 -25.69 -2.79 20.56
CA ASP A 654 -24.27 -2.41 20.59
C ASP A 654 -23.37 -3.39 19.82
N ALA A 655 -23.94 -4.44 19.24
CA ALA A 655 -23.20 -5.43 18.46
C ALA A 655 -23.96 -5.88 17.22
N ALA A 656 -23.26 -5.96 16.10
CA ALA A 656 -23.72 -6.62 14.89
C ALA A 656 -23.34 -8.11 14.90
N VAL A 657 -24.03 -8.90 14.09
CA VAL A 657 -23.71 -10.31 13.85
C VAL A 657 -23.29 -10.48 12.40
N MET A 658 -22.08 -10.99 12.19
CA MET A 658 -21.54 -11.27 10.87
C MET A 658 -21.55 -12.77 10.60
N MET A 659 -22.04 -13.14 9.42
CA MET A 659 -22.10 -14.52 8.94
C MET A 659 -21.43 -14.59 7.58
N GLY A 660 -20.32 -15.31 7.48
CA GLY A 660 -19.67 -15.61 6.21
C GLY A 660 -20.04 -16.97 5.64
N ASP A 661 -19.16 -17.49 4.79
CA ASP A 661 -19.36 -18.75 4.08
C ASP A 661 -19.79 -19.89 4.98
N ASP A 662 -20.78 -20.63 4.48
CA ASP A 662 -21.24 -21.90 5.02
C ASP A 662 -21.88 -21.80 6.43
N ALA A 663 -21.88 -20.62 7.04
CA ALA A 663 -22.54 -20.36 8.32
C ALA A 663 -24.06 -20.60 8.23
N MET A 664 -24.48 -21.75 8.76
CA MET A 664 -25.88 -22.17 8.76
C MET A 664 -26.68 -21.45 9.85
N HIS A 665 -27.67 -20.68 9.43
CA HIS A 665 -28.44 -19.83 10.31
C HIS A 665 -29.91 -19.74 9.90
N GLY A 666 -30.73 -19.22 10.81
CA GLY A 666 -32.15 -19.00 10.61
C GLY A 666 -32.70 -18.10 11.70
N THR A 667 -33.99 -17.81 11.64
CA THR A 667 -34.67 -16.99 12.66
C THR A 667 -35.29 -17.86 13.73
N GLU A 668 -35.10 -17.56 15.00
CA GLU A 668 -35.82 -18.28 16.06
C GLU A 668 -37.32 -17.94 16.10
N ALA A 669 -38.08 -18.73 16.86
CA ALA A 669 -39.51 -18.54 17.00
C ALA A 669 -39.85 -17.22 17.74
N CYS A 670 -40.76 -16.43 17.20
CA CYS A 670 -41.22 -15.19 17.82
C CYS A 670 -42.69 -14.87 17.49
N ASP A 671 -43.35 -14.13 18.38
CA ASP A 671 -44.67 -13.53 18.13
C ASP A 671 -44.84 -12.22 18.93
N TYR A 672 -44.68 -11.09 18.24
CA TYR A 672 -44.74 -9.74 18.78
C TYR A 672 -46.06 -9.03 18.43
N ARG A 673 -46.95 -9.69 17.68
CA ARG A 673 -48.15 -9.09 17.11
C ARG A 673 -49.13 -8.59 18.16
N GLU A 674 -49.25 -9.29 19.30
CA GLU A 674 -50.15 -8.89 20.40
C GLU A 674 -49.83 -7.48 20.96
N LYS A 675 -48.58 -7.05 20.86
CA LYS A 675 -48.13 -5.72 21.31
C LYS A 675 -47.96 -4.73 20.15
N SER A 676 -48.31 -5.12 18.93
CA SER A 676 -47.95 -4.39 17.70
C SER A 676 -46.44 -4.11 17.60
N GLY A 677 -45.64 -5.03 18.15
CA GLY A 677 -44.19 -4.96 18.16
C GLY A 677 -43.56 -5.59 16.91
N MET A 678 -42.27 -5.32 16.70
CA MET A 678 -41.48 -5.93 15.64
C MET A 678 -40.01 -5.93 15.99
N ARG A 679 -39.24 -6.84 15.36
CA ARG A 679 -37.80 -6.63 15.22
C ARG A 679 -37.50 -6.02 13.85
N LEU A 680 -36.55 -5.10 13.82
CA LEU A 680 -36.01 -4.50 12.60
C LEU A 680 -34.49 -4.55 12.65
N ALA A 681 -33.86 -4.98 11.56
CA ALA A 681 -32.42 -4.97 11.40
C ALA A 681 -32.04 -4.47 10.00
N ALA A 682 -30.91 -3.76 9.89
CA ALA A 682 -30.24 -3.54 8.62
C ALA A 682 -29.30 -4.72 8.33
N THR A 683 -29.18 -5.11 7.07
CA THR A 683 -28.24 -6.14 6.62
C THR A 683 -27.39 -5.60 5.49
N VAL A 684 -26.08 -5.73 5.65
CA VAL A 684 -25.06 -5.25 4.71
C VAL A 684 -24.21 -6.44 4.30
N TYR A 685 -24.29 -6.86 3.04
CA TYR A 685 -23.33 -7.82 2.52
C TYR A 685 -22.08 -7.08 2.08
N ILE A 686 -20.96 -7.58 2.57
CA ILE A 686 -19.63 -7.12 2.22
C ILE A 686 -18.88 -8.25 1.52
N ALA A 687 -18.03 -7.91 0.56
CA ALA A 687 -17.18 -8.89 -0.10
C ALA A 687 -15.77 -8.36 -0.38
N ASP A 688 -14.79 -9.25 -0.28
CA ASP A 688 -13.45 -9.09 -0.85
C ASP A 688 -13.45 -9.68 -2.27
N ILE A 689 -13.62 -8.82 -3.26
CA ILE A 689 -13.93 -9.21 -4.65
C ILE A 689 -12.63 -9.29 -5.46
N ASN A 690 -12.43 -10.42 -6.15
CA ASN A 690 -11.32 -10.62 -7.06
C ASN A 690 -11.72 -11.49 -8.26
N ASP A 691 -10.80 -11.59 -9.24
CA ASP A 691 -11.02 -12.31 -10.49
C ASP A 691 -11.41 -13.80 -10.32
N THR A 692 -11.11 -14.40 -9.17
CA THR A 692 -11.36 -15.82 -8.92
C THR A 692 -12.71 -16.09 -8.26
N ASN A 693 -13.32 -15.09 -7.61
CA ASN A 693 -14.57 -15.25 -6.86
C ASN A 693 -15.75 -14.44 -7.40
N ALA A 694 -15.54 -13.42 -8.25
CA ALA A 694 -16.59 -12.53 -8.71
C ALA A 694 -17.80 -13.22 -9.36
N ASP A 695 -17.58 -14.26 -10.17
CA ASP A 695 -18.67 -15.06 -10.78
C ASP A 695 -19.48 -15.81 -9.72
N SER A 696 -18.79 -16.44 -8.75
CA SER A 696 -19.43 -17.15 -7.64
C SER A 696 -20.27 -16.20 -6.77
N ILE A 697 -19.76 -14.98 -6.53
CA ILE A 697 -20.48 -13.95 -5.77
C ILE A 697 -21.72 -13.51 -6.56
N ALA A 698 -21.56 -13.21 -7.86
CA ALA A 698 -22.66 -12.80 -8.73
C ALA A 698 -23.81 -13.83 -8.74
N ASP A 699 -23.49 -15.12 -8.90
CA ASP A 699 -24.46 -16.21 -8.92
C ASP A 699 -25.23 -16.38 -7.61
N GLN A 700 -24.68 -15.92 -6.49
CA GLN A 700 -25.28 -16.05 -5.16
C GLN A 700 -26.12 -14.83 -4.74
N THR A 701 -26.09 -13.73 -5.50
CA THR A 701 -26.84 -12.49 -5.20
C THR A 701 -28.36 -12.55 -5.45
N LEU A 702 -28.96 -13.74 -5.57
CA LEU A 702 -30.32 -13.96 -6.09
C LEU A 702 -31.49 -13.44 -5.22
N THR A 703 -31.24 -12.98 -3.99
CA THR A 703 -32.30 -12.56 -3.06
C THR A 703 -32.72 -11.09 -3.22
N GLN A 704 -31.94 -10.27 -3.91
CA GLN A 704 -32.21 -8.85 -4.15
C GLN A 704 -32.35 -8.50 -5.63
N ILE A 705 -32.86 -7.31 -5.93
CA ILE A 705 -33.10 -6.85 -7.30
C ILE A 705 -32.03 -5.87 -7.82
N PHE A 706 -31.27 -5.26 -6.90
CA PHE A 706 -30.16 -4.35 -7.17
C PHE A 706 -29.08 -4.53 -6.09
N PRO A 707 -27.78 -4.61 -6.45
CA PRO A 707 -27.24 -4.61 -7.80
C PRO A 707 -27.64 -5.87 -8.58
N GLN A 708 -27.43 -5.85 -9.89
CA GLN A 708 -27.70 -7.02 -10.74
C GLN A 708 -26.62 -8.11 -10.51
N PRO A 709 -26.94 -9.41 -10.70
CA PRO A 709 -25.98 -10.50 -10.60
C PRO A 709 -25.02 -10.47 -11.79
N ASP A 710 -24.04 -9.54 -11.75
CA ASP A 710 -23.09 -9.29 -12.82
C ASP A 710 -21.66 -9.21 -12.25
N ALA A 711 -20.82 -10.16 -12.64
CA ALA A 711 -19.45 -10.26 -12.16
C ALA A 711 -18.58 -9.07 -12.61
N GLN A 712 -18.84 -8.47 -13.77
CA GLN A 712 -18.10 -7.29 -14.23
C GLN A 712 -18.45 -6.07 -13.39
N TRP A 713 -19.73 -5.94 -13.01
CA TRP A 713 -20.15 -4.90 -12.08
C TRP A 713 -19.45 -5.07 -10.72
N LEU A 714 -19.44 -6.28 -10.17
CA LEU A 714 -18.78 -6.59 -8.90
C LEU A 714 -17.28 -6.27 -8.95
N MET A 715 -16.58 -6.73 -9.99
CA MET A 715 -15.15 -6.46 -10.19
C MET A 715 -14.85 -4.96 -10.29
N ALA A 716 -15.73 -4.19 -10.92
CA ALA A 716 -15.57 -2.73 -10.98
C ALA A 716 -15.70 -2.04 -9.63
N GLN A 717 -16.30 -2.70 -8.63
CA GLN A 717 -16.39 -2.19 -7.26
C GLN A 717 -15.27 -2.71 -6.36
N ALA A 718 -14.42 -3.65 -6.79
CA ALA A 718 -13.42 -4.29 -5.94
C ALA A 718 -12.57 -3.28 -5.15
N GLY A 719 -12.52 -3.45 -3.82
CA GLY A 719 -11.81 -2.54 -2.91
C GLY A 719 -12.28 -1.09 -2.95
N ARG A 720 -13.53 -0.80 -3.33
CA ARG A 720 -14.07 0.58 -3.36
C ARG A 720 -14.24 1.17 -1.96
N HIS A 721 -14.83 0.42 -1.04
CA HIS A 721 -15.31 0.95 0.24
C HIS A 721 -14.27 0.84 1.38
N TRP A 722 -13.35 -0.12 1.29
CA TRP A 722 -12.22 -0.23 2.20
C TRP A 722 -11.07 -0.99 1.53
N THR A 723 -9.82 -0.64 1.85
CA THR A 723 -8.61 -1.36 1.41
C THR A 723 -7.62 -1.52 2.55
N ALA A 724 -6.87 -2.62 2.55
CA ALA A 724 -5.74 -2.82 3.44
C ALA A 724 -4.63 -1.82 3.10
N GLY A 725 -4.53 -0.72 3.85
CA GLY A 725 -3.56 0.34 3.57
C GLY A 725 -2.11 -0.17 3.67
N MET A 726 -1.43 -0.31 2.53
CA MET A 726 0.03 -0.50 2.47
C MET A 726 0.78 0.74 1.93
N ASP A 727 0.05 1.78 1.53
CA ASP A 727 0.59 2.97 0.86
C ASP A 727 0.16 4.32 1.43
N GLY A 728 -0.64 4.33 2.50
CA GLY A 728 -1.19 5.55 3.08
C GLY A 728 -2.44 6.09 2.39
N SER A 729 -2.89 5.52 1.26
CA SER A 729 -4.16 5.85 0.61
C SER A 729 -5.27 4.87 1.03
N ARG A 730 -5.80 5.05 2.24
CA ARG A 730 -6.89 4.19 2.74
C ARG A 730 -8.21 4.63 2.13
N ARG A 731 -8.83 3.77 1.31
CA ARG A 731 -10.21 3.97 0.85
C ARG A 731 -11.17 3.77 2.02
N SER A 732 -12.26 4.53 2.01
CA SER A 732 -13.25 4.58 3.08
C SER A 732 -14.59 4.98 2.49
N LEU A 733 -15.69 4.49 3.08
CA LEU A 733 -17.05 4.88 2.75
C LEU A 733 -17.27 6.40 2.90
N VAL A 734 -16.67 7.04 3.90
CA VAL A 734 -16.73 8.51 4.09
C VAL A 734 -16.13 9.28 2.91
N ASN A 735 -15.11 8.71 2.27
CA ASN A 735 -14.45 9.31 1.12
C ASN A 735 -14.84 8.65 -0.21
N ASP A 736 -15.93 7.88 -0.22
CA ASP A 736 -16.40 7.20 -1.41
C ASP A 736 -17.13 8.17 -2.35
N TYR A 737 -16.58 8.33 -3.55
CA TYR A 737 -17.01 9.33 -4.53
C TYR A 737 -18.08 8.82 -5.50
N GLY A 738 -18.69 7.66 -5.21
CA GLY A 738 -19.57 6.98 -6.15
C GLY A 738 -18.81 5.95 -7.01
N ARG A 739 -19.53 5.07 -7.68
CA ARG A 739 -18.91 4.16 -8.65
C ARG A 739 -18.46 4.91 -9.90
N ARG A 740 -17.45 4.36 -10.59
CA ARG A 740 -17.13 4.80 -11.96
C ARG A 740 -18.37 4.62 -12.86
N PRO A 741 -18.70 5.62 -13.70
CA PRO A 741 -19.81 5.51 -14.65
C PRO A 741 -19.63 4.29 -15.56
N PHE A 742 -20.70 3.51 -15.74
CA PHE A 742 -20.72 2.39 -16.67
C PHE A 742 -21.69 2.73 -17.79
N ALA A 743 -21.29 2.47 -19.03
CA ALA A 743 -22.16 2.59 -20.19
C ALA A 743 -23.07 1.35 -20.28
N PHE A 744 -24.14 1.31 -19.49
CA PHE A 744 -25.12 0.23 -19.61
C PHE A 744 -25.97 0.41 -20.86
N GLN A 745 -26.06 -0.64 -21.67
CA GLN A 745 -26.96 -0.69 -22.83
C GLN A 745 -28.13 -1.62 -22.56
N ASP A 746 -29.31 -1.22 -23.07
CA ASP A 746 -30.46 -2.11 -23.14
C ASP A 746 -30.14 -3.27 -24.10
N LYS A 747 -30.31 -4.50 -23.63
CA LYS A 747 -30.08 -5.74 -24.39
C LYS A 747 -31.25 -6.12 -25.30
N LEU A 748 -32.43 -5.50 -25.14
CA LEU A 748 -33.59 -5.70 -26.02
C LEU A 748 -33.94 -4.43 -26.80
N CYS A 749 -34.37 -4.62 -28.04
CA CYS A 749 -34.74 -3.51 -28.93
C CYS A 749 -36.07 -2.82 -28.56
N ASP A 750 -36.93 -3.46 -27.74
CA ASP A 750 -38.26 -2.96 -27.36
C ASP A 750 -38.34 -2.44 -25.91
N CYS A 751 -37.20 -2.18 -25.27
CA CYS A 751 -37.10 -1.81 -23.86
C CYS A 751 -37.91 -0.57 -23.47
N THR A 752 -37.90 0.50 -24.27
CA THR A 752 -38.66 1.73 -23.98
C THR A 752 -40.17 1.49 -23.98
N GLU A 753 -40.69 0.66 -24.90
CA GLU A 753 -42.10 0.33 -24.96
C GLU A 753 -42.52 -0.54 -23.76
N ARG A 754 -41.64 -1.48 -23.36
CA ARG A 754 -41.86 -2.32 -22.18
C ARG A 754 -41.86 -1.49 -20.89
N ALA A 755 -40.89 -0.59 -20.73
CA ALA A 755 -40.82 0.32 -19.60
C ALA A 755 -42.08 1.20 -19.49
N ALA A 756 -42.51 1.81 -20.59
CA ALA A 756 -43.74 2.62 -20.64
C ALA A 756 -45.02 1.84 -20.28
N LYS A 757 -45.00 0.50 -20.42
CA LYS A 757 -46.09 -0.40 -20.03
C LYS A 757 -45.96 -0.91 -18.58
N GLY A 758 -45.04 -0.37 -17.78
CA GLY A 758 -44.80 -0.79 -16.40
C GLY A 758 -44.14 -2.18 -16.28
N LYS A 759 -43.49 -2.68 -17.34
CA LYS A 759 -42.84 -4.01 -17.31
C LYS A 759 -41.54 -4.06 -16.50
N CYS A 760 -40.96 -2.91 -16.17
CA CYS A 760 -39.80 -2.86 -15.28
C CYS A 760 -40.11 -3.30 -13.85
N ILE A 761 -41.39 -3.23 -13.47
CA ILE A 761 -41.94 -3.63 -12.16
C ILE A 761 -42.68 -4.96 -12.27
N SER A 762 -43.43 -5.18 -13.36
CA SER A 762 -44.25 -6.39 -13.53
C SER A 762 -43.54 -7.59 -14.19
N ASP A 763 -42.36 -7.39 -14.79
CA ASP A 763 -41.54 -8.43 -15.44
C ASP A 763 -40.07 -8.31 -14.99
N VAL A 764 -39.86 -8.55 -13.69
CA VAL A 764 -38.58 -8.35 -13.00
C VAL A 764 -37.48 -9.33 -13.40
N THR A 765 -37.82 -10.55 -13.84
CA THR A 765 -36.82 -11.57 -14.18
C THR A 765 -36.28 -11.46 -15.59
N HIS A 766 -36.98 -10.74 -16.48
CA HIS A 766 -36.59 -10.64 -17.88
C HIS A 766 -36.50 -9.20 -18.37
N THR A 767 -37.59 -8.42 -18.34
CA THR A 767 -37.56 -7.04 -18.85
C THR A 767 -36.60 -6.17 -18.03
N ARG A 768 -36.68 -6.21 -16.70
CA ARG A 768 -35.83 -5.39 -15.83
C ARG A 768 -34.32 -5.68 -16.04
N ASN A 769 -33.94 -6.95 -16.11
CA ASN A 769 -32.54 -7.38 -16.26
C ASN A 769 -31.98 -7.14 -17.68
N MET A 770 -32.86 -7.05 -18.69
CA MET A 770 -32.46 -6.80 -20.08
C MET A 770 -32.59 -5.33 -20.49
N CYS A 771 -33.35 -4.52 -19.76
CA CYS A 771 -33.65 -3.13 -20.07
C CYS A 771 -33.12 -2.19 -18.99
N LEU A 772 -31.84 -2.37 -18.63
CA LEU A 772 -31.18 -1.67 -17.53
C LEU A 772 -31.34 -0.14 -17.61
N ARG A 773 -31.21 0.40 -18.82
CA ARG A 773 -31.29 1.83 -19.10
C ARG A 773 -32.76 2.29 -19.12
N SER A 774 -33.61 1.63 -19.90
CA SER A 774 -35.02 2.02 -20.01
C SER A 774 -35.81 1.84 -18.71
N CYS A 775 -35.35 0.97 -17.81
CA CYS A 775 -35.95 0.77 -16.49
C CYS A 775 -35.38 1.68 -15.39
N GLY A 776 -34.41 2.55 -15.70
CA GLY A 776 -33.81 3.45 -14.72
C GLY A 776 -33.12 2.72 -13.56
N LEU A 777 -32.56 1.53 -13.83
CA LEU A 777 -31.87 0.75 -12.80
C LEU A 777 -30.56 1.40 -12.38
N TYR A 778 -29.85 1.90 -13.39
CA TYR A 778 -28.64 2.69 -13.24
C TYR A 778 -28.97 4.07 -13.75
N GLU A 779 -28.37 5.09 -13.14
CA GLU A 779 -28.51 6.43 -13.70
C GLU A 779 -28.00 6.43 -15.15
N LEU A 780 -28.73 7.14 -16.02
CA LEU A 780 -28.36 7.27 -17.42
C LEU A 780 -26.95 7.83 -17.49
N GLY A 781 -25.99 6.98 -17.87
CA GLY A 781 -24.72 7.42 -18.44
C GLY A 781 -25.08 8.29 -19.64
N TYR A 782 -25.11 9.59 -19.40
CA TYR A 782 -25.49 10.55 -20.40
C TYR A 782 -24.52 10.46 -21.58
N THR A 783 -24.99 10.74 -22.80
CA THR A 783 -24.08 11.20 -23.85
C THR A 783 -23.52 12.54 -23.39
N ASN A 784 -22.21 12.77 -23.56
CA ASN A 784 -21.51 13.93 -22.97
C ASN A 784 -22.20 15.29 -23.22
N GLU A 785 -22.95 15.46 -24.31
CA GLU A 785 -23.70 16.69 -24.63
C GLU A 785 -25.11 16.76 -23.99
N GLU A 786 -25.84 15.65 -23.85
CA GLU A 786 -27.18 15.63 -23.19
C GLU A 786 -27.04 15.54 -21.66
N ALA A 787 -25.90 15.06 -21.16
CA ALA A 787 -25.48 15.17 -19.76
C ALA A 787 -25.39 16.61 -19.34
N ALA A 788 -24.64 17.38 -20.13
CA ALA A 788 -24.43 18.78 -19.88
C ALA A 788 -25.77 19.52 -19.87
N ALA A 789 -26.71 19.19 -20.77
CA ALA A 789 -28.02 19.85 -20.85
C ALA A 789 -29.04 19.39 -19.77
N ALA A 790 -29.07 18.11 -19.40
CA ALA A 790 -29.99 17.58 -18.40
C ALA A 790 -29.49 17.79 -16.96
N PHE A 791 -28.17 17.73 -16.74
CA PHE A 791 -27.53 18.05 -15.47
C PHE A 791 -27.55 19.57 -15.23
N ALA A 792 -27.34 20.40 -16.27
CA ALA A 792 -27.54 21.86 -16.17
C ALA A 792 -29.02 22.28 -16.04
N SER A 793 -29.99 21.37 -16.22
CA SER A 793 -31.42 21.67 -16.03
C SER A 793 -32.06 21.03 -14.81
N SER A 794 -31.46 20.00 -14.18
CA SER A 794 -31.86 19.55 -12.83
C SER A 794 -31.08 20.25 -11.71
N TRP A 795 -29.90 20.79 -12.04
CA TRP A 795 -29.11 21.69 -11.20
C TRP A 795 -28.96 23.03 -11.91
N THR A 796 -30.09 23.63 -12.32
CA THR A 796 -30.13 25.09 -12.23
C THR A 796 -29.99 25.45 -10.76
N VAL A 797 -29.26 26.53 -10.51
CA VAL A 797 -28.92 27.26 -9.26
C VAL A 797 -30.01 27.31 -8.15
N ASP A 798 -31.21 26.77 -8.38
CA ASP A 798 -32.36 26.79 -7.48
C ASP A 798 -32.42 25.64 -6.47
N VAL A 799 -31.85 24.43 -6.63
CA VAL A 799 -32.07 23.35 -5.62
C VAL A 799 -31.15 23.47 -4.40
N ALA A 800 -29.87 23.78 -4.60
CA ALA A 800 -28.98 24.17 -3.50
C ALA A 800 -29.40 25.53 -2.92
N GLY A 801 -29.82 26.45 -3.78
CA GLY A 801 -30.46 27.71 -3.41
C GLY A 801 -31.69 27.49 -2.52
N GLU A 802 -32.55 26.53 -2.84
CA GLU A 802 -33.78 26.19 -2.08
C GLU A 802 -33.49 25.52 -0.75
N TYR A 803 -32.48 24.65 -0.63
CA TYR A 803 -32.07 24.07 0.66
C TYR A 803 -31.41 25.10 1.58
N ILE A 804 -30.57 25.96 1.00
CA ILE A 804 -29.94 27.08 1.71
C ILE A 804 -31.02 28.10 2.11
N ASP A 805 -31.92 28.46 1.20
CA ASP A 805 -33.05 29.35 1.48
C ASP A 805 -33.99 28.76 2.52
N ALA A 806 -34.30 27.45 2.46
CA ALA A 806 -35.11 26.78 3.48
C ALA A 806 -34.43 26.73 4.85
N PHE A 807 -33.11 26.51 4.91
CA PHE A 807 -32.33 26.59 6.14
C PHE A 807 -32.38 28.01 6.74
N PHE A 808 -32.17 29.06 5.94
CA PHE A 808 -32.24 30.45 6.41
C PHE A 808 -33.66 30.95 6.70
N GLU A 809 -34.67 30.44 5.99
CA GLU A 809 -36.09 30.72 6.26
C GLU A 809 -36.58 30.03 7.53
N SER A 810 -35.86 29.00 8.02
CA SER A 810 -36.12 28.37 9.31
C SER A 810 -35.54 29.12 10.51
N LEU A 811 -34.64 30.10 10.28
CA LEU A 811 -34.03 30.93 11.31
C LEU A 811 -34.91 32.16 11.63
N THR A 812 -34.88 32.64 12.88
CA THR A 812 -35.80 33.68 13.37
C THR A 812 -35.42 35.09 12.91
N ASP A 813 -36.40 35.89 12.44
CA ASP A 813 -36.28 37.30 11.99
C ASP A 813 -36.12 38.34 13.14
N ASP A 814 -35.56 37.98 14.31
CA ASP A 814 -35.30 38.95 15.39
C ASP A 814 -34.03 39.78 15.07
N GLU A 815 -34.12 40.62 14.04
CA GLU A 815 -33.03 41.48 13.54
C GLU A 815 -32.54 42.52 14.58
N ASP A 816 -33.33 42.81 15.62
CA ASP A 816 -33.05 43.89 16.58
C ASP A 816 -31.91 43.58 17.58
N TYR A 817 -31.37 42.35 17.60
CA TYR A 817 -30.33 41.93 18.57
C TYR A 817 -29.04 41.31 17.96
N CYS A 818 -28.95 41.18 16.64
CA CYS A 818 -27.88 40.42 15.98
C CYS A 818 -26.93 41.31 15.15
N PHE A 819 -26.18 42.19 15.81
CA PHE A 819 -25.12 42.98 15.19
C PHE A 819 -23.88 42.99 16.08
N ASP A 820 -22.72 43.28 15.48
CA ASP A 820 -21.51 43.52 16.25
C ASP A 820 -21.53 44.94 16.79
N GLU A 821 -21.43 45.08 18.11
CA GLU A 821 -21.41 46.40 18.76
C GLU A 821 -20.04 47.11 18.61
N SER A 822 -18.99 46.35 18.25
CA SER A 822 -17.64 46.86 17.99
C SER A 822 -17.19 46.58 16.54
N ASN A 823 -16.40 47.50 15.99
CA ASN A 823 -15.84 47.40 14.64
C ASN A 823 -14.64 46.44 14.55
N GLU A 824 -14.07 46.05 15.69
CA GLU A 824 -12.92 45.12 15.80
C GLU A 824 -13.38 43.65 15.81
N CYS A 825 -14.68 43.40 15.96
CA CYS A 825 -15.25 42.06 16.14
C CYS A 825 -14.93 41.10 15.01
N GLU A 826 -14.87 41.57 13.76
CA GLU A 826 -14.60 40.72 12.60
C GLU A 826 -13.13 40.27 12.56
N GLU A 827 -12.20 41.16 12.93
CA GLU A 827 -10.77 40.87 12.99
C GLU A 827 -10.45 39.98 14.20
N ASP A 828 -11.02 40.30 15.36
CA ASP A 828 -10.88 39.51 16.58
C ASP A 828 -11.47 38.09 16.40
N ALA A 829 -12.63 37.96 15.74
CA ALA A 829 -13.22 36.67 15.43
C ALA A 829 -12.35 35.84 14.46
N ARG A 830 -11.77 36.48 13.42
CA ARG A 830 -10.82 35.84 12.50
C ARG A 830 -9.53 35.38 13.20
N SER A 831 -9.14 36.05 14.28
CA SER A 831 -7.98 35.65 15.09
C SER A 831 -8.28 34.53 16.10
N GLY A 832 -9.53 34.05 16.17
CA GLY A 832 -9.95 32.97 17.06
C GLY A 832 -10.33 33.38 18.48
N MET A 833 -10.57 34.67 18.73
CA MET A 833 -10.99 35.16 20.06
C MET A 833 -12.37 34.65 20.49
N CYS A 834 -13.22 34.24 19.55
CA CYS A 834 -14.54 33.68 19.87
C CYS A 834 -14.47 32.39 20.71
N LEU A 835 -13.43 31.57 20.53
CA LEU A 835 -13.20 30.38 21.36
C LEU A 835 -12.26 30.64 22.54
N THR A 836 -11.25 31.48 22.35
CA THR A 836 -10.15 31.64 23.31
C THR A 836 -10.47 32.63 24.43
N ASP A 837 -11.28 33.66 24.17
CA ASP A 837 -11.86 34.53 25.19
C ASP A 837 -13.34 34.88 24.86
N PRO A 838 -14.25 33.91 25.02
CA PRO A 838 -15.67 34.09 24.68
C PRO A 838 -16.37 35.12 25.58
N ILE A 839 -15.80 35.41 26.77
CA ILE A 839 -16.34 36.40 27.70
C ILE A 839 -16.00 37.80 27.18
N GLU A 840 -14.75 38.04 26.75
CA GLU A 840 -14.34 39.30 26.15
C GLU A 840 -15.13 39.59 24.86
N MET A 841 -15.27 38.61 23.97
CA MET A 841 -16.04 38.78 22.72
C MET A 841 -17.52 39.05 22.99
N LYS A 842 -18.08 38.47 24.05
CA LYS A 842 -19.46 38.74 24.48
C LYS A 842 -19.62 40.13 25.10
N ASP A 843 -18.64 40.59 25.88
CA ASP A 843 -18.62 41.91 26.50
C ASP A 843 -18.36 43.03 25.47
N LYS A 844 -17.60 42.75 24.40
CA LYS A 844 -17.45 43.62 23.21
C LYS A 844 -18.69 43.65 22.31
N GLY A 845 -19.68 42.79 22.59
CA GLY A 845 -20.91 42.69 21.80
C GLY A 845 -20.70 42.11 20.40
N CYS A 846 -19.71 41.23 20.20
CA CYS A 846 -19.37 40.62 18.91
C CYS A 846 -20.27 39.43 18.53
N ARG A 847 -21.59 39.65 18.59
CA ARG A 847 -22.60 38.60 18.47
C ARG A 847 -22.71 38.01 17.06
N ARG A 848 -22.47 38.84 16.04
CA ARG A 848 -22.61 38.48 14.63
C ARG A 848 -21.31 37.84 14.11
N SER A 849 -20.16 38.44 14.41
CA SER A 849 -18.85 37.93 14.00
C SER A 849 -18.47 36.60 14.67
N CYS A 850 -18.90 36.36 15.92
CA CYS A 850 -18.72 35.07 16.59
C CYS A 850 -19.85 34.06 16.36
N LEU A 851 -20.82 34.38 15.49
CA LEU A 851 -21.96 33.51 15.18
C LEU A 851 -22.78 33.07 16.40
N TYR A 852 -22.77 33.85 17.49
CA TYR A 852 -23.60 33.60 18.68
C TYR A 852 -25.09 33.81 18.40
N CYS A 853 -25.42 34.38 17.24
CA CYS A 853 -26.76 34.65 16.77
C CYS A 853 -26.81 34.35 15.26
N LEU A 854 -27.39 33.22 14.86
CA LEU A 854 -27.60 32.87 13.45
C LEU A 854 -28.93 33.50 12.97
N THR A 855 -28.88 34.37 11.95
CA THR A 855 -30.06 35.07 11.40
C THR A 855 -30.08 34.99 9.87
N ARG A 856 -31.23 35.32 9.24
CA ARG A 856 -31.40 35.35 7.77
C ARG A 856 -30.44 36.33 7.09
N THR A 857 -30.08 37.43 7.74
CA THR A 857 -29.09 38.43 7.28
C THR A 857 -27.63 37.96 7.38
N SER A 858 -27.35 36.85 8.06
CA SER A 858 -26.00 36.27 8.11
C SER A 858 -25.57 35.64 6.78
N ARG A 859 -26.45 35.54 5.76
CA ARG A 859 -26.22 34.91 4.44
C ARG A 859 -24.93 35.36 3.74
N ASP A 860 -24.52 36.61 3.88
CA ASP A 860 -23.28 37.13 3.27
C ASP A 860 -22.01 36.54 3.90
N LEU A 861 -22.12 35.92 5.08
CA LEU A 861 -21.04 35.21 5.76
C LEU A 861 -20.81 33.78 5.19
N TYR A 862 -21.69 33.30 4.31
CA TYR A 862 -21.69 31.95 3.70
C TYR A 862 -21.16 31.92 2.27
N SER A 863 -20.77 33.08 1.74
CA SER A 863 -20.13 33.16 0.43
C SER A 863 -18.96 32.18 0.38
N LEU A 864 -18.90 31.36 -0.66
CA LEU A 864 -17.74 30.54 -1.01
C LEU A 864 -16.49 31.38 -1.32
N GLY A 865 -16.51 32.68 -1.01
CA GLY A 865 -15.53 33.67 -1.46
C GLY A 865 -15.90 34.19 -2.84
N VAL A 866 -14.97 34.13 -3.78
CA VAL A 866 -15.17 34.64 -5.15
C VAL A 866 -16.13 33.70 -5.91
N ASP A 867 -16.97 34.25 -6.79
CA ASP A 867 -17.88 33.48 -7.63
C ASP A 867 -17.10 32.47 -8.49
N GLN A 868 -17.54 31.22 -8.49
CA GLN A 868 -16.84 30.14 -9.20
C GLN A 868 -17.29 30.05 -10.67
N ILE A 869 -16.34 29.95 -11.60
CA ILE A 869 -16.61 29.94 -13.04
C ILE A 869 -16.78 28.49 -13.55
N ILE A 870 -17.75 28.30 -14.44
CA ILE A 870 -18.00 27.04 -15.15
C ILE A 870 -17.65 27.27 -16.62
N GLU A 871 -16.54 26.72 -17.09
CA GLU A 871 -16.09 26.86 -18.49
C GLU A 871 -16.34 25.60 -19.33
N ASN A 872 -16.47 25.80 -20.64
CA ASN A 872 -16.93 24.81 -21.62
C ASN A 872 -15.97 24.57 -22.79
N ASP A 873 -14.81 25.23 -22.83
CA ASP A 873 -14.05 25.45 -24.06
C ASP A 873 -12.71 24.68 -24.16
N ASP A 874 -12.38 23.77 -23.23
CA ASP A 874 -11.13 22.99 -23.25
C ASP A 874 -11.40 21.47 -23.40
N ASP A 875 -11.00 20.88 -24.53
CA ASP A 875 -11.24 19.45 -24.87
C ASP A 875 -10.50 18.46 -23.94
N ASN A 876 -9.57 18.94 -23.10
CA ASN A 876 -8.77 18.14 -22.17
C ASN A 876 -9.00 18.47 -20.68
N GLY A 877 -9.91 19.40 -20.34
CA GLY A 877 -10.21 19.80 -18.95
C GLY A 877 -11.41 19.06 -18.33
N PRO A 878 -11.70 19.29 -17.03
CA PRO A 878 -12.86 18.74 -16.32
C PRO A 878 -14.13 19.25 -16.98
N SER A 879 -15.14 18.38 -17.06
CA SER A 879 -16.41 18.79 -17.66
C SER A 879 -17.09 19.84 -16.77
N PRO A 880 -17.93 20.72 -17.34
CA PRO A 880 -18.77 21.65 -16.56
C PRO A 880 -19.53 20.97 -15.43
N ARG A 881 -19.89 19.70 -15.62
CA ARG A 881 -20.54 18.86 -14.61
C ARG A 881 -19.64 18.60 -13.41
N ASP A 882 -18.37 18.27 -13.63
CA ASP A 882 -17.39 18.00 -12.57
C ASP A 882 -17.14 19.27 -11.75
N VAL A 883 -17.08 20.43 -12.41
CA VAL A 883 -16.93 21.75 -11.75
C VAL A 883 -18.16 22.08 -10.90
N VAL A 884 -19.37 21.91 -11.44
CA VAL A 884 -20.63 22.12 -10.70
C VAL A 884 -20.74 21.19 -9.50
N GLU A 885 -20.31 19.93 -9.65
CA GLU A 885 -20.29 18.96 -8.57
C GLU A 885 -19.34 19.38 -7.44
N VAL A 886 -18.17 19.93 -7.76
CA VAL A 886 -17.27 20.48 -6.76
C VAL A 886 -17.89 21.70 -6.06
N ILE A 887 -18.56 22.60 -6.79
CA ILE A 887 -19.27 23.75 -6.17
C ILE A 887 -20.32 23.24 -5.17
N ALA A 888 -21.17 22.30 -5.59
CA ALA A 888 -22.22 21.74 -4.73
C ALA A 888 -21.66 21.03 -3.48
N ARG A 889 -20.58 20.24 -3.65
CA ARG A 889 -19.88 19.58 -2.53
C ARG A 889 -19.24 20.58 -1.58
N THR A 890 -18.74 21.69 -2.11
CA THR A 890 -18.17 22.78 -1.31
C THR A 890 -19.24 23.43 -0.44
N GLU A 891 -20.40 23.76 -1.02
CA GLU A 891 -21.52 24.34 -0.27
C GLU A 891 -22.02 23.39 0.82
N TYR A 892 -22.12 22.09 0.51
CA TYR A 892 -22.50 21.07 1.48
C TYR A 892 -21.53 20.98 2.65
N TYR A 893 -20.21 20.98 2.37
CA TYR A 893 -19.15 20.94 3.38
C TYR A 893 -19.19 22.17 4.30
N ILE A 894 -19.39 23.37 3.75
CA ILE A 894 -19.52 24.60 4.53
C ILE A 894 -20.73 24.50 5.47
N VAL A 895 -21.89 24.11 4.95
CA VAL A 895 -23.14 24.11 5.69
C VAL A 895 -23.17 23.02 6.77
N ASN A 896 -22.80 21.80 6.44
CA ASN A 896 -23.03 20.64 7.31
C ASN A 896 -21.84 20.31 8.21
N GLU A 897 -20.63 20.72 7.86
CA GLU A 897 -19.44 20.43 8.66
C GLU A 897 -18.87 21.70 9.30
N VAL A 898 -18.49 22.70 8.50
CA VAL A 898 -17.76 23.88 8.99
C VAL A 898 -18.61 24.73 9.95
N LEU A 899 -19.90 24.87 9.67
CA LEU A 899 -20.79 25.73 10.46
C LEU A 899 -21.41 25.04 11.68
N VAL A 900 -21.64 23.72 11.60
CA VAL A 900 -22.26 22.95 12.68
C VAL A 900 -21.23 22.49 13.71
N ASN A 901 -20.01 22.16 13.28
CA ASN A 901 -18.97 21.63 14.14
C ASN A 901 -18.19 22.74 14.87
N GLU A 902 -18.09 22.65 16.20
CA GLU A 902 -17.40 23.64 17.04
C GLU A 902 -15.89 23.72 16.73
N THR A 903 -15.28 22.65 16.20
CA THR A 903 -13.85 22.59 15.85
C THR A 903 -13.46 23.66 14.83
N PHE A 904 -14.40 24.03 13.94
CA PHE A 904 -14.16 25.00 12.87
C PHE A 904 -14.46 26.43 13.30
N SER A 905 -14.90 26.68 14.53
CA SER A 905 -15.42 28.00 14.93
C SER A 905 -14.43 29.16 14.77
N ASN A 906 -13.11 28.91 14.86
CA ASN A 906 -12.07 29.90 14.54
C ASN A 906 -11.78 30.06 13.04
N HIS A 907 -12.21 29.10 12.21
CA HIS A 907 -11.90 29.01 10.79
C HIS A 907 -13.12 29.27 9.88
N ARG A 908 -14.33 29.41 10.45
CA ARG A 908 -15.58 29.64 9.71
C ARG A 908 -15.53 30.87 8.80
N LEU A 909 -14.85 31.94 9.23
CA LEU A 909 -14.72 33.16 8.44
C LEU A 909 -13.61 33.11 7.38
N SER A 910 -12.57 32.29 7.61
CA SER A 910 -11.44 32.12 6.68
C SER A 910 -11.64 30.98 5.67
N CYS A 911 -12.63 30.12 5.89
CA CYS A 911 -12.97 28.99 5.04
C CYS A 911 -13.75 29.42 3.77
N ARG A 912 -13.05 30.02 2.80
CA ARG A 912 -13.62 30.49 1.53
C ARG A 912 -12.63 30.31 0.38
N ASN A 913 -13.13 30.15 -0.85
CA ASN A 913 -12.33 30.18 -2.07
C ASN A 913 -11.95 31.61 -2.44
N ASN A 914 -10.66 31.89 -2.49
CA ASN A 914 -10.13 33.21 -2.79
C ASN A 914 -9.91 33.45 -4.30
N GLU A 915 -10.07 32.41 -5.12
CA GLU A 915 -9.97 32.45 -6.58
C GLU A 915 -11.27 31.94 -7.23
N ASP A 916 -11.57 32.42 -8.43
CA ASP A 916 -12.79 32.11 -9.20
C ASP A 916 -12.75 30.73 -9.90
N MET A 917 -11.58 30.09 -9.95
CA MET A 917 -11.36 28.77 -10.56
C MET A 917 -11.15 27.64 -9.55
N CYS A 918 -11.32 27.90 -8.25
CA CYS A 918 -11.06 26.90 -7.21
C CYS A 918 -11.85 25.60 -7.40
N ALA A 919 -13.12 25.69 -7.80
CA ALA A 919 -13.94 24.50 -8.07
C ALA A 919 -13.48 23.73 -9.30
N TYR A 920 -12.98 24.43 -10.32
CA TYR A 920 -12.45 23.83 -11.52
C TYR A 920 -11.13 23.09 -11.23
N TRP A 921 -10.17 23.74 -10.56
CA TRP A 921 -8.90 23.13 -10.19
C TRP A 921 -9.07 21.95 -9.24
N ALA A 922 -9.99 22.06 -8.28
CA ALA A 922 -10.33 20.95 -7.41
C ALA A 922 -10.95 19.76 -8.19
N ALA A 923 -11.70 20.01 -9.27
CA ALA A 923 -12.21 18.96 -10.16
C ALA A 923 -11.10 18.26 -10.97
N GLU A 924 -9.99 18.95 -11.24
CA GLU A 924 -8.78 18.38 -11.88
C GLU A 924 -7.89 17.60 -10.92
N GLY A 925 -8.20 17.63 -9.62
CA GLY A 925 -7.41 16.95 -8.60
C GLY A 925 -6.26 17.78 -8.04
N GLU A 926 -6.23 19.10 -8.30
CA GLU A 926 -5.19 20.01 -7.77
C GLU A 926 -5.13 20.03 -6.24
N CYS A 927 -6.20 19.65 -5.54
CA CYS A 927 -6.17 19.46 -4.09
C CYS A 927 -5.13 18.41 -3.64
N THR A 928 -4.72 17.52 -4.53
CA THR A 928 -3.73 16.45 -4.29
C THR A 928 -2.40 16.74 -5.00
N ILE A 929 -2.46 17.38 -6.17
CA ILE A 929 -1.29 17.70 -7.00
C ILE A 929 -0.55 18.93 -6.47
N SER A 930 -1.29 19.95 -6.04
CA SER A 930 -0.77 21.21 -5.49
C SER A 930 -1.41 21.55 -4.13
N PRO A 931 -1.30 20.65 -3.13
CA PRO A 931 -2.06 20.74 -1.87
C PRO A 931 -1.79 22.04 -1.10
N GLU A 932 -0.57 22.58 -1.17
CA GLU A 932 -0.17 23.82 -0.50
C GLU A 932 -0.85 25.06 -1.10
N TYR A 933 -0.87 25.18 -2.43
CA TYR A 933 -1.52 26.29 -3.12
C TYR A 933 -3.03 26.24 -2.92
N MET A 934 -3.60 25.04 -3.01
CA MET A 934 -5.02 24.82 -2.88
C MET A 934 -5.51 25.00 -1.42
N ALA A 935 -4.73 24.60 -0.41
CA ALA A 935 -5.06 24.89 0.98
C ALA A 935 -5.05 26.39 1.28
N LYS A 936 -4.16 27.17 0.65
CA LYS A 936 -4.07 28.62 0.85
C LYS A 936 -5.16 29.41 0.12
N ASN A 937 -5.47 29.04 -1.13
CA ASN A 937 -6.33 29.84 -2.00
C ASN A 937 -7.72 29.23 -2.21
N CYS A 938 -7.87 27.92 -2.06
CA CYS A 938 -9.09 27.16 -2.32
C CYS A 938 -9.48 26.22 -1.15
N PRO A 939 -9.37 26.64 0.14
CA PRO A 939 -9.58 25.75 1.29
C PRO A 939 -10.99 25.17 1.34
N ALA A 940 -12.00 25.91 0.87
CA ALA A 940 -13.38 25.44 0.83
C ALA A 940 -13.55 24.36 -0.26
N ALA A 941 -13.10 24.62 -1.49
CA ALA A 941 -13.22 23.67 -2.62
C ALA A 941 -12.50 22.34 -2.36
N CYS A 942 -11.36 22.39 -1.66
CA CYS A 942 -10.62 21.19 -1.24
C CYS A 942 -11.07 20.61 0.09
N ARG A 943 -12.11 21.17 0.74
CA ARG A 943 -12.65 20.74 2.03
C ARG A 943 -11.60 20.66 3.14
N ASN A 944 -10.66 21.59 3.13
CA ASN A 944 -9.50 21.60 4.02
C ASN A 944 -9.49 22.81 4.96
N CYS A 945 -10.66 23.17 5.49
CA CYS A 945 -10.83 24.40 6.27
C CYS A 945 -10.30 24.35 7.71
N LEU A 946 -9.70 23.24 8.13
CA LEU A 946 -8.94 23.16 9.39
C LEU A 946 -7.46 23.53 9.21
N VAL A 947 -6.97 23.64 7.98
CA VAL A 947 -5.59 24.02 7.70
C VAL A 947 -5.52 25.54 7.56
N ASP A 948 -5.24 26.22 8.66
CA ASP A 948 -4.78 27.60 8.62
C ASP A 948 -3.25 27.61 8.60
N ILE A 949 -2.67 27.87 7.43
CA ILE A 949 -1.21 27.97 7.26
C ILE A 949 -0.61 29.08 8.15
N ASN A 950 -1.40 30.09 8.53
CA ASN A 950 -0.99 31.15 9.45
C ASN A 950 -1.00 30.68 10.92
N SER A 951 -1.69 29.59 11.24
CA SER A 951 -1.67 28.96 12.57
C SER A 951 -0.51 27.97 12.72
N PHE A 952 -0.11 27.30 11.62
CA PHE A 952 1.06 26.42 11.58
C PHE A 952 2.38 27.20 11.51
N CYS A 953 2.41 28.32 10.78
CA CYS A 953 3.58 29.18 10.65
C CYS A 953 3.20 30.67 10.69
N PRO A 954 2.86 31.22 11.88
CA PRO A 954 2.57 32.63 12.03
C PRO A 954 3.78 33.48 11.62
N ILE A 955 3.56 34.52 10.81
CA ILE A 955 4.60 35.48 10.47
C ILE A 955 4.95 36.28 11.73
N ASP A 956 6.03 35.87 12.40
CA ASP A 956 6.61 36.58 13.54
C ASP A 956 7.91 37.26 13.10
N GLU A 957 7.90 38.58 12.94
CA GLU A 957 9.10 39.36 12.62
C GLU A 957 10.21 39.24 13.68
N ALA A 958 9.87 38.78 14.91
CA ALA A 958 10.87 38.46 15.92
C ALA A 958 11.78 37.30 15.50
N THR A 959 11.31 36.39 14.63
CA THR A 959 12.07 35.24 14.12
C THR A 959 12.98 35.55 12.93
N ASN A 960 12.92 36.76 12.35
CA ASN A 960 13.82 37.17 11.26
C ASN A 960 15.29 36.93 11.65
N ILE A 961 16.02 36.17 10.81
CA ILE A 961 17.40 35.74 11.08
C ILE A 961 18.36 36.93 11.18
N PHE A 962 18.15 37.96 10.37
CA PHE A 962 18.82 39.23 10.49
C PHE A 962 17.88 40.32 10.98
N LYS A 963 18.39 41.12 11.91
CA LYS A 963 17.82 42.43 12.27
C LYS A 963 18.51 43.51 11.41
N PRO A 964 17.96 44.74 11.33
CA PRO A 964 18.61 45.82 10.60
C PRO A 964 20.08 46.00 11.02
N GLY A 965 21.02 45.99 10.07
CA GLY A 965 22.47 45.96 10.36
C GLY A 965 23.13 44.58 10.23
N GLY A 966 22.35 43.51 10.30
CA GLY A 966 22.86 42.14 10.40
C GLY A 966 23.53 41.62 9.13
N MET A 967 23.05 42.03 7.95
CA MET A 967 23.64 41.64 6.67
C MET A 967 25.00 42.30 6.50
N ASN A 968 25.11 43.60 6.80
CA ASN A 968 26.38 44.31 6.77
C ASN A 968 27.39 43.72 7.76
N ALA A 969 26.96 43.41 8.99
CA ALA A 969 27.82 42.79 9.99
C ALA A 969 28.34 41.40 9.55
N MET A 970 27.55 40.63 8.79
CA MET A 970 27.99 39.36 8.23
C MET A 970 29.14 39.56 7.22
N PHE A 971 29.00 40.48 6.26
CA PHE A 971 30.06 40.76 5.28
C PHE A 971 31.31 41.38 5.91
N GLU A 972 31.15 42.27 6.89
CA GLU A 972 32.25 42.85 7.66
C GLU A 972 33.01 41.78 8.45
N ARG A 973 32.30 40.82 9.07
CA ARG A 973 32.91 39.66 9.72
C ARG A 973 33.79 38.85 8.75
N TRP A 974 33.35 38.68 7.51
CA TRP A 974 34.17 38.00 6.49
C TRP A 974 35.45 38.78 6.19
N LEU A 975 35.38 40.11 6.12
CA LEU A 975 36.56 40.95 5.91
C LEU A 975 37.53 40.89 7.11
N GLU A 976 37.01 40.90 8.33
CA GLU A 976 37.82 40.71 9.54
C GLU A 976 38.51 39.33 9.57
N GLU A 977 37.79 38.26 9.23
CA GLU A 977 38.37 36.91 9.11
C GLU A 977 39.46 36.87 8.02
N ALA A 978 39.26 37.61 6.93
CA ALA A 978 40.23 37.77 5.86
C ALA A 978 41.45 38.65 6.22
N GLY A 979 41.45 39.24 7.43
CA GLY A 979 42.55 40.01 7.99
C GLY A 979 42.48 41.52 7.75
N GLU A 980 41.32 42.05 7.37
CA GLU A 980 41.10 43.47 7.10
C GLU A 980 40.59 44.25 8.33
N ASP A 981 40.88 45.55 8.41
CA ASP A 981 40.40 46.44 9.48
C ASP A 981 39.14 47.21 9.05
N THR A 982 37.98 46.62 9.38
CA THR A 982 36.63 47.14 9.05
C THR A 982 36.34 48.51 9.65
N SER A 983 36.95 48.85 10.79
CA SER A 983 36.71 50.11 11.50
C SER A 983 37.20 51.36 10.75
N SER A 984 37.98 51.15 9.68
CA SER A 984 38.64 52.19 8.89
C SER A 984 38.02 52.43 7.51
N TYR A 985 36.95 51.70 7.15
CA TYR A 985 36.35 51.80 5.82
C TYR A 985 35.63 53.12 5.60
N SER A 986 35.91 53.72 4.45
CA SER A 986 35.37 55.00 4.00
C SER A 986 35.43 55.06 2.47
N LYS A 987 34.85 56.10 1.85
CA LYS A 987 34.95 56.29 0.39
C LYS A 987 36.40 56.36 -0.10
N GLU A 988 37.32 56.80 0.76
CA GLU A 988 38.75 56.91 0.46
C GLU A 988 39.56 55.62 0.77
N ASN A 989 39.00 54.70 1.55
CA ASN A 989 39.64 53.45 1.97
C ASN A 989 38.63 52.30 1.84
N LEU A 990 38.51 51.78 0.63
CA LEU A 990 37.51 50.79 0.24
C LEU A 990 37.98 49.37 0.60
N PRO A 991 37.05 48.47 0.94
CA PRO A 991 37.38 47.07 1.19
C PRO A 991 37.87 46.38 -0.08
N SER A 992 39.00 45.65 0.00
CA SER A 992 39.54 44.86 -1.11
C SER A 992 39.22 43.36 -1.02
N GLY A 993 39.09 42.81 0.19
CA GLY A 993 38.99 41.37 0.43
C GLY A 993 40.33 40.74 0.85
N GLY A 994 40.36 39.41 0.99
CA GLY A 994 41.52 38.67 1.49
C GLY A 994 41.25 37.16 1.57
N LYS A 995 42.04 36.43 2.36
CA LYS A 995 41.92 34.96 2.43
C LYS A 995 40.99 34.52 3.56
N LEU A 996 39.84 33.95 3.21
CA LEU A 996 38.90 33.29 4.14
C LEU A 996 39.25 31.82 4.32
N SER A 997 38.68 31.20 5.35
CA SER A 997 38.75 29.74 5.55
C SER A 997 38.14 28.94 4.39
N VAL A 998 37.18 29.52 3.67
CA VAL A 998 36.44 28.87 2.58
C VAL A 998 36.94 29.25 1.17
N GLY A 999 37.91 30.18 1.05
CA GLY A 999 38.40 30.61 -0.26
C GLY A 999 39.02 32.02 -0.26
N GLU A 1000 39.28 32.56 -1.44
CA GLU A 1000 39.86 33.90 -1.61
C GLU A 1000 38.74 34.91 -1.90
N LEU A 1001 38.41 35.74 -0.89
CA LEU A 1001 37.39 36.78 -0.94
C LEU A 1001 37.92 38.00 -1.70
N THR A 1002 37.13 38.48 -2.66
CA THR A 1002 37.31 39.75 -3.35
C THR A 1002 36.02 40.55 -3.25
N VAL A 1003 36.11 41.80 -2.81
CA VAL A 1003 34.95 42.71 -2.78
C VAL A 1003 34.87 43.46 -4.10
N ILE A 1004 33.74 43.32 -4.78
CA ILE A 1004 33.46 44.03 -6.03
C ILE A 1004 32.71 45.32 -5.73
N MET A 1005 31.70 45.23 -4.86
CA MET A 1005 30.88 46.36 -4.44
C MET A 1005 30.59 46.25 -2.95
N SER A 1006 30.45 47.41 -2.29
CA SER A 1006 30.02 47.50 -0.89
C SER A 1006 29.31 48.83 -0.60
N PRO A 1007 28.57 48.94 0.51
CA PRO A 1007 27.95 50.18 0.95
C PRO A 1007 28.92 51.35 1.17
N TYR A 1008 30.22 51.08 1.25
CA TYR A 1008 31.29 52.07 1.42
C TYR A 1008 31.74 52.72 0.10
N HIS A 1009 31.38 52.14 -1.05
CA HIS A 1009 31.71 52.67 -2.37
C HIS A 1009 30.84 53.90 -2.74
N ASP A 1010 31.34 54.74 -3.66
CA ASP A 1010 30.62 55.92 -4.12
C ASP A 1010 29.76 55.63 -5.36
N ALA A 1011 28.43 55.78 -5.23
CA ALA A 1011 27.47 55.58 -6.32
C ALA A 1011 27.53 56.64 -7.43
N SER A 1012 28.32 57.70 -7.26
CA SER A 1012 28.35 58.85 -8.18
C SER A 1012 28.79 58.54 -9.62
N ASN A 1013 29.51 57.42 -9.82
CA ASN A 1013 30.05 56.97 -11.10
C ASN A 1013 29.19 55.92 -11.82
N LEU A 1014 28.05 55.51 -11.24
CA LEU A 1014 27.12 54.57 -11.84
C LEU A 1014 26.14 55.27 -12.81
N PRO A 1015 25.52 54.55 -13.75
CA PRO A 1015 24.53 55.10 -14.66
C PRO A 1015 23.39 55.79 -13.89
N LYS A 1016 22.98 57.00 -14.32
CA LYS A 1016 21.90 57.79 -13.69
C LYS A 1016 20.74 57.97 -14.66
N ASP A 1017 19.51 57.87 -14.16
CA ASP A 1017 18.32 58.28 -14.90
C ASP A 1017 18.19 59.82 -14.90
N GLU A 1018 17.62 60.37 -15.99
CA GLU A 1018 17.48 61.82 -16.18
C GLU A 1018 16.56 62.44 -15.11
N GLY A 1019 17.15 62.99 -14.04
CA GLY A 1019 16.43 63.79 -13.03
C GLY A 1019 16.79 63.53 -11.57
N GLU A 1020 17.59 62.51 -11.24
CA GLU A 1020 17.94 62.18 -9.85
C GLU A 1020 19.13 62.97 -9.29
N ASP A 1021 18.99 63.45 -8.06
CA ASP A 1021 20.04 64.15 -7.32
C ASP A 1021 20.97 63.13 -6.62
N ALA A 1022 22.29 63.35 -6.67
CA ALA A 1022 23.28 62.41 -6.15
C ALA A 1022 23.22 62.24 -4.61
N THR A 1023 22.54 63.13 -3.90
CA THR A 1023 22.37 63.07 -2.44
C THR A 1023 21.20 62.21 -1.95
N THR A 1024 20.40 61.63 -2.85
CA THR A 1024 19.23 60.80 -2.50
C THR A 1024 19.35 59.34 -2.90
N MET A 1025 20.50 58.91 -3.44
CA MET A 1025 20.68 57.51 -3.86
C MET A 1025 20.85 56.56 -2.65
N PRO A 1026 20.24 55.37 -2.68
CA PRO A 1026 20.44 54.35 -1.65
C PRO A 1026 21.90 53.86 -1.63
N PRO A 1027 22.39 53.34 -0.49
CA PRO A 1027 23.72 52.72 -0.40
C PRO A 1027 23.92 51.62 -1.44
N LEU A 1028 25.15 51.40 -1.88
CA LEU A 1028 25.48 50.31 -2.80
C LEU A 1028 25.44 48.95 -2.09
N PRO A 1029 25.10 47.85 -2.79
CA PRO A 1029 25.00 46.54 -2.20
C PRO A 1029 26.38 45.92 -2.00
N TRP A 1030 26.43 44.87 -1.19
CA TRP A 1030 27.56 43.94 -1.23
C TRP A 1030 27.48 43.07 -2.48
N VAL A 1031 28.54 43.06 -3.28
CA VAL A 1031 28.75 42.03 -4.31
C VAL A 1031 30.16 41.53 -4.10
N VAL A 1032 30.28 40.24 -3.78
CA VAL A 1032 31.58 39.62 -3.46
C VAL A 1032 31.79 38.35 -4.24
N ILE A 1033 33.06 38.05 -4.52
CA ILE A 1033 33.50 36.82 -5.16
C ILE A 1033 34.38 36.06 -4.19
N ILE A 1034 34.15 34.76 -4.05
CA ILE A 1034 35.03 33.85 -3.32
C ILE A 1034 35.57 32.83 -4.32
N ASN A 1035 36.84 32.97 -4.69
CA ASN A 1035 37.51 31.98 -5.54
C ASN A 1035 37.88 30.73 -4.74
N ASN A 1036 37.88 29.57 -5.41
CA ASN A 1036 38.17 28.26 -4.81
C ASN A 1036 37.21 27.93 -3.65
N PHE A 1037 35.94 28.33 -3.78
CA PHE A 1037 34.89 28.04 -2.81
C PHE A 1037 34.49 26.57 -2.82
N LEU A 1038 34.37 25.98 -4.01
CA LEU A 1038 34.26 24.53 -4.20
C LEU A 1038 35.54 23.97 -4.80
N ASN A 1039 35.83 22.72 -4.48
CA ASN A 1039 36.88 21.96 -5.15
C ASN A 1039 36.34 21.28 -6.42
N ASP A 1040 37.24 20.72 -7.22
CA ASP A 1040 36.87 20.10 -8.50
C ASP A 1040 35.92 18.90 -8.34
N GLU A 1041 36.10 18.09 -7.31
CA GLU A 1041 35.28 16.90 -7.04
C GLU A 1041 33.83 17.28 -6.70
N GLU A 1042 33.65 18.33 -5.88
CA GLU A 1042 32.33 18.87 -5.54
C GLU A 1042 31.63 19.47 -6.75
N CYS A 1043 32.39 20.15 -7.62
CA CYS A 1043 31.85 20.70 -8.87
C CYS A 1043 31.37 19.59 -9.80
N ASP A 1044 32.16 18.55 -10.02
CA ASP A 1044 31.78 17.43 -10.88
C ASP A 1044 30.57 16.69 -10.31
N ARG A 1045 30.57 16.44 -8.99
CA ARG A 1045 29.44 15.72 -8.35
C ARG A 1045 28.12 16.47 -8.47
N LEU A 1046 28.12 17.80 -8.30
CA LEU A 1046 26.92 18.62 -8.49
C LEU A 1046 26.44 18.65 -9.94
N ILE A 1047 27.35 18.54 -10.92
CA ILE A 1047 26.98 18.42 -12.33
C ILE A 1047 26.34 17.06 -12.59
N GLU A 1048 26.96 15.97 -12.13
CA GLU A 1048 26.44 14.59 -12.25
C GLU A 1048 25.04 14.47 -11.64
N LEU A 1049 24.87 14.89 -10.38
CA LEU A 1049 23.58 14.85 -9.70
C LEU A 1049 22.51 15.68 -10.42
N GLY A 1050 22.88 16.80 -11.05
CA GLY A 1050 21.94 17.58 -11.85
C GLY A 1050 21.50 16.87 -13.13
N GLU A 1051 22.39 16.08 -13.75
CA GLU A 1051 22.03 15.23 -14.89
C GLU A 1051 21.14 14.05 -14.42
N ASP A 1052 21.46 13.43 -13.28
CA ASP A 1052 20.67 12.34 -12.68
C ASP A 1052 19.24 12.79 -12.34
N GLN A 1053 19.08 13.97 -11.76
CA GLN A 1053 17.78 14.59 -11.44
C GLN A 1053 17.00 15.03 -12.70
N GLY A 1054 17.65 15.10 -13.86
CA GLY A 1054 17.04 15.49 -15.13
C GLY A 1054 16.85 17.00 -15.28
N TYR A 1055 17.66 17.62 -16.14
CA TYR A 1055 17.50 19.02 -16.51
C TYR A 1055 16.26 19.24 -17.39
N THR A 1056 15.33 20.07 -16.94
CA THR A 1056 14.17 20.48 -17.76
C THR A 1056 14.31 21.91 -18.26
N ARG A 1057 13.77 22.18 -19.45
CA ARG A 1057 13.83 23.52 -20.06
C ARG A 1057 13.16 24.54 -19.13
N SER A 1058 13.89 25.59 -18.73
CA SER A 1058 13.37 26.58 -17.78
C SER A 1058 12.12 27.29 -18.33
N ARG A 1059 11.05 27.21 -17.56
CA ARG A 1059 9.72 27.75 -17.90
C ARG A 1059 9.52 29.12 -17.26
N GLY A 1060 8.74 29.98 -17.89
CA GLY A 1060 8.39 31.30 -17.36
C GLY A 1060 6.90 31.35 -17.01
N TYR A 1061 6.53 32.09 -15.98
CA TYR A 1061 5.12 32.30 -15.63
C TYR A 1061 4.44 33.16 -16.71
N SER A 1062 3.52 32.58 -17.47
CA SER A 1062 2.56 33.35 -18.28
C SER A 1062 1.57 34.04 -17.33
N LYS A 1063 1.31 35.36 -17.53
CA LYS A 1063 0.23 36.08 -16.83
C LYS A 1063 -1.19 35.70 -17.29
N ILE A 1064 -1.30 34.70 -18.16
CA ILE A 1064 -2.53 34.03 -18.54
C ILE A 1064 -2.31 32.56 -18.17
N ARG A 1065 -2.99 32.11 -17.11
CA ARG A 1065 -3.13 30.68 -16.84
C ARG A 1065 -4.13 30.10 -17.84
N ASN A 1066 -3.90 28.87 -18.25
CA ASN A 1066 -4.93 28.13 -18.96
C ASN A 1066 -6.03 27.75 -17.96
N LEU A 1067 -7.16 27.32 -18.53
CA LEU A 1067 -8.34 26.96 -17.76
C LEU A 1067 -8.04 25.75 -16.85
N ASP A 1068 -7.21 24.80 -17.34
CA ASP A 1068 -6.66 23.59 -16.69
C ASP A 1068 -5.74 23.78 -15.45
N GLY A 1069 -5.70 24.98 -14.87
CA GLY A 1069 -4.80 25.31 -13.75
C GLY A 1069 -3.30 25.28 -14.09
N SER A 1070 -2.91 24.77 -15.26
CA SER A 1070 -1.54 24.86 -15.72
C SER A 1070 -1.24 26.33 -16.03
N ALA A 1071 -0.19 26.84 -15.40
CA ALA A 1071 0.49 27.99 -16.00
C ALA A 1071 0.90 27.51 -17.39
N ASN A 1072 0.42 28.18 -18.44
CA ASN A 1072 0.87 27.88 -19.79
C ASN A 1072 2.37 28.20 -19.82
N TYR A 1073 3.17 27.17 -19.56
CA TYR A 1073 4.60 27.26 -19.47
C TYR A 1073 5.12 27.28 -20.89
N THR A 1074 4.96 28.43 -21.51
CA THR A 1074 5.77 28.72 -22.68
C THR A 1074 7.22 28.70 -22.23
N GLU A 1075 8.05 27.99 -22.98
CA GLU A 1075 9.50 28.05 -22.81
C GLU A 1075 9.88 29.51 -22.60
N SER A 1076 10.56 29.80 -21.48
CA SER A 1076 10.78 31.19 -21.14
C SER A 1076 11.65 31.81 -22.23
N LYS A 1077 11.08 32.78 -22.96
CA LYS A 1077 11.81 33.62 -23.91
C LYS A 1077 12.83 34.52 -23.20
N GLY A 1078 12.66 34.70 -21.89
CA GLY A 1078 13.56 35.46 -21.02
C GLY A 1078 14.59 34.60 -20.30
N ARG A 1079 14.32 33.32 -20.02
CA ARG A 1079 15.22 32.36 -19.37
C ARG A 1079 15.38 31.13 -20.25
N THR A 1080 16.47 31.06 -21.00
CA THR A 1080 16.68 30.00 -21.98
C THR A 1080 17.46 28.77 -21.48
N SER A 1081 17.85 28.75 -20.20
CA SER A 1081 18.51 27.62 -19.53
C SER A 1081 17.65 26.36 -19.41
N HIS A 1082 18.29 25.28 -19.00
CA HIS A 1082 17.64 24.14 -18.34
C HIS A 1082 17.97 24.15 -16.84
N SER A 1083 17.08 23.66 -16.01
CA SER A 1083 17.25 23.67 -14.55
C SER A 1083 16.60 22.46 -13.90
N THR A 1084 17.14 22.06 -12.76
CA THR A 1084 16.54 21.11 -11.83
C THR A 1084 16.82 21.56 -10.40
N PHE A 1085 16.12 20.99 -9.42
CA PHE A 1085 16.41 21.21 -8.01
C PHE A 1085 17.07 19.97 -7.44
N CYS A 1086 18.08 20.17 -6.61
CA CYS A 1086 18.73 19.12 -5.83
C CYS A 1086 17.81 18.75 -4.66
N SER A 1087 16.73 18.03 -4.97
CA SER A 1087 15.73 17.48 -4.05
C SER A 1087 15.73 15.95 -4.11
N GLU A 1088 14.86 15.29 -3.36
CA GLU A 1088 14.68 13.82 -3.40
C GLU A 1088 15.98 13.02 -3.20
N GLY A 1089 16.77 13.36 -2.18
CA GLY A 1089 18.00 12.62 -1.84
C GLY A 1089 19.27 13.14 -2.52
N CYS A 1090 19.18 14.09 -3.47
CA CYS A 1090 20.36 14.81 -3.96
C CYS A 1090 21.05 15.63 -2.85
N ASP A 1091 20.25 16.25 -1.97
CA ASP A 1091 20.72 16.93 -0.76
C ASP A 1091 21.23 15.97 0.32
N ASP A 1092 20.97 14.67 0.17
CA ASP A 1092 21.51 13.63 1.04
C ASP A 1092 22.95 13.20 0.69
N ASP A 1093 23.45 13.57 -0.50
CA ASP A 1093 24.79 13.24 -0.96
C ASP A 1093 25.86 13.86 -0.02
N PRO A 1094 26.86 13.08 0.45
CA PRO A 1094 27.85 13.56 1.42
C PRO A 1094 28.64 14.79 0.95
N LEU A 1095 28.92 14.92 -0.36
CA LEU A 1095 29.62 16.08 -0.90
C LEU A 1095 28.70 17.30 -0.95
N VAL A 1096 27.43 17.11 -1.33
CA VAL A 1096 26.43 18.19 -1.33
C VAL A 1096 26.14 18.68 0.10
N LYS A 1097 26.02 17.79 1.08
CA LYS A 1097 25.94 18.15 2.50
C LYS A 1097 27.14 18.97 2.94
N GLY A 1098 28.35 18.54 2.59
CA GLY A 1098 29.58 19.28 2.89
C GLY A 1098 29.60 20.69 2.29
N VAL A 1099 29.01 20.89 1.10
CA VAL A 1099 28.85 22.20 0.46
C VAL A 1099 27.82 23.07 1.20
N ILE A 1100 26.66 22.51 1.54
CA ILE A 1100 25.61 23.24 2.28
C ILE A 1100 26.10 23.63 3.68
N GLU A 1101 26.75 22.71 4.40
CA GLU A 1101 27.35 23.00 5.72
C GLU A 1101 28.40 24.12 5.64
N ARG A 1102 29.17 24.18 4.54
CA ARG A 1102 30.11 25.28 4.30
C ARG A 1102 29.40 26.61 4.09
N MET A 1103 28.30 26.62 3.34
CA MET A 1103 27.47 27.83 3.14
C MET A 1103 26.84 28.29 4.47
N ILE A 1104 26.28 27.38 5.27
CA ILE A 1104 25.71 27.65 6.60
C ILE A 1104 26.76 28.26 7.52
N LYS A 1105 27.97 27.67 7.56
CA LYS A 1105 29.05 28.18 8.39
C LYS A 1105 29.53 29.56 7.95
N LEU A 1106 29.58 29.82 6.65
CA LEU A 1106 29.99 31.10 6.09
C LEU A 1106 28.99 32.21 6.46
N THR A 1107 27.70 32.00 6.17
CA THR A 1107 26.65 32.99 6.42
C THR A 1107 26.31 33.12 7.90
N GLY A 1108 26.33 32.02 8.64
CA GLY A 1108 25.78 31.90 9.99
C GLY A 1108 24.26 31.77 10.02
N ILE A 1109 23.64 31.50 8.86
CA ILE A 1109 22.19 31.28 8.70
C ILE A 1109 21.96 29.76 8.73
N PRO A 1110 20.95 29.26 9.48
CA PRO A 1110 20.74 27.82 9.63
C PRO A 1110 20.06 27.22 8.39
N TYR A 1111 20.11 25.88 8.25
CA TYR A 1111 19.69 25.16 7.03
C TYR A 1111 18.22 25.38 6.69
N GLU A 1112 17.38 25.59 7.69
CA GLU A 1112 15.94 25.76 7.58
C GLU A 1112 15.57 26.99 6.73
N ASN A 1113 16.46 27.98 6.62
CA ASN A 1113 16.28 29.14 5.77
C ASN A 1113 16.68 28.92 4.30
N TYR A 1114 17.27 27.77 3.94
CA TYR A 1114 17.79 27.52 2.60
C TYR A 1114 16.74 26.80 1.75
N GLU A 1115 16.51 27.30 0.53
CA GLU A 1115 15.89 26.48 -0.51
C GLU A 1115 16.82 25.29 -0.88
N SER A 1116 16.26 24.28 -1.54
CA SER A 1116 17.09 23.26 -2.19
C SER A 1116 17.94 23.88 -3.30
N LEU A 1117 19.18 23.41 -3.46
CA LEU A 1117 20.09 23.96 -4.46
C LEU A 1117 19.48 23.84 -5.85
N GLN A 1118 19.34 24.94 -6.57
CA GLN A 1118 18.91 24.89 -7.95
C GLN A 1118 20.13 24.71 -8.86
N LEU A 1119 20.17 23.60 -9.58
CA LEU A 1119 21.20 23.30 -10.57
C LEU A 1119 20.75 23.83 -11.93
N VAL A 1120 21.63 24.53 -12.63
CA VAL A 1120 21.31 25.18 -13.91
C VAL A 1120 22.34 24.84 -14.98
N ARG A 1121 21.85 24.59 -16.20
CA ARG A 1121 22.65 24.31 -17.41
C ARG A 1121 22.28 25.30 -18.52
N TYR A 1122 23.29 25.93 -19.12
CA TYR A 1122 23.14 26.79 -20.30
C TYR A 1122 24.00 26.24 -21.43
N GLU A 1123 23.36 25.91 -22.54
CA GLU A 1123 24.03 25.56 -23.80
C GLU A 1123 24.36 26.83 -24.61
N GLU A 1124 25.12 26.69 -25.71
CA GLU A 1124 25.44 27.80 -26.60
C GLU A 1124 24.18 28.55 -27.06
N GLY A 1125 24.18 29.87 -26.94
CA GLY A 1125 23.07 30.78 -27.21
C GLY A 1125 22.03 30.90 -26.09
N GLN A 1126 22.13 30.12 -25.00
CA GLN A 1126 21.22 30.22 -23.86
C GLN A 1126 21.67 31.32 -22.87
N PHE A 1127 20.70 32.01 -22.27
CA PHE A 1127 20.84 33.19 -21.43
C PHE A 1127 19.72 33.25 -20.38
N TYR A 1128 19.81 34.15 -19.42
CA TYR A 1128 18.67 34.55 -18.59
C TYR A 1128 18.68 36.07 -18.48
N LYS A 1129 17.71 36.73 -19.12
CA LYS A 1129 17.53 38.18 -19.09
C LYS A 1129 17.45 38.73 -17.68
N GLN A 1130 17.68 40.04 -17.59
CA GLN A 1130 17.61 40.82 -16.38
C GLN A 1130 16.39 40.48 -15.53
N HIS A 1131 16.66 40.06 -14.30
CA HIS A 1131 15.67 39.69 -13.29
C HIS A 1131 16.21 40.01 -11.91
N HIS A 1132 15.38 39.78 -10.90
CA HIS A 1132 15.72 39.93 -9.50
C HIS A 1132 15.32 38.66 -8.75
N ASP A 1133 16.13 38.22 -7.79
CA ASP A 1133 15.89 36.97 -7.07
C ASP A 1133 14.73 37.05 -6.08
N LEU A 1134 14.46 38.24 -5.55
CA LEU A 1134 13.26 38.57 -4.78
C LEU A 1134 12.10 39.04 -5.69
N ASN A 1135 10.91 38.50 -5.42
CA ASN A 1135 9.63 39.03 -5.91
C ASN A 1135 8.83 39.68 -4.76
N ASP A 1136 7.95 40.64 -5.08
CA ASP A 1136 7.21 41.41 -4.06
C ASP A 1136 6.21 40.57 -3.23
N GLY A 1137 5.81 39.40 -3.74
CA GLY A 1137 4.91 38.48 -3.05
C GLY A 1137 5.55 37.78 -1.86
N MET A 1138 6.86 37.53 -1.92
CA MET A 1138 7.60 36.78 -0.91
C MET A 1138 7.63 37.43 0.48
N TRP A 1139 7.42 38.74 0.59
CA TRP A 1139 7.28 39.42 1.88
C TRP A 1139 6.12 38.89 2.72
N LYS A 1140 5.10 38.33 2.06
CA LYS A 1140 3.89 37.77 2.68
C LYS A 1140 3.96 36.26 2.86
N GLU A 1141 5.08 35.62 2.52
CA GLU A 1141 5.28 34.19 2.73
C GLU A 1141 5.81 33.92 4.15
N PRO A 1142 5.49 32.77 4.76
CA PRO A 1142 6.00 32.40 6.09
C PRO A 1142 7.53 32.49 6.19
N GLY A 1143 8.25 31.93 5.20
CA GLY A 1143 9.71 32.04 5.08
C GLY A 1143 10.23 33.45 4.80
N GLY A 1144 9.36 34.39 4.40
CA GLY A 1144 9.74 35.75 4.03
C GLY A 1144 10.55 35.83 2.73
N PRO A 1145 11.08 37.01 2.36
CA PRO A 1145 11.83 37.18 1.13
C PRO A 1145 13.13 36.38 1.12
N ARG A 1146 13.59 36.02 -0.08
CA ARG A 1146 15.00 35.69 -0.31
C ARG A 1146 15.84 36.92 0.02
N ILE A 1147 16.77 36.78 0.95
CA ILE A 1147 17.62 37.87 1.44
C ILE A 1147 19.03 37.82 0.88
N LEU A 1148 19.52 36.64 0.49
CA LEU A 1148 20.88 36.41 0.03
C LEU A 1148 20.91 35.32 -1.04
N THR A 1149 21.69 35.54 -2.09
CA THR A 1149 21.95 34.55 -3.15
C THR A 1149 23.42 34.17 -3.13
N ILE A 1150 23.70 32.87 -3.17
CA ILE A 1150 25.03 32.32 -3.43
C ILE A 1150 24.95 31.55 -4.76
N PHE A 1151 25.52 32.12 -5.82
CA PHE A 1151 25.65 31.47 -7.12
C PHE A 1151 27.05 30.90 -7.27
N VAL A 1152 27.17 29.60 -7.54
CA VAL A 1152 28.46 28.95 -7.77
C VAL A 1152 28.59 28.50 -9.21
N TYR A 1153 29.72 28.82 -9.86
CA TYR A 1153 30.06 28.29 -11.18
C TYR A 1153 30.68 26.90 -11.04
N LEU A 1154 30.08 25.88 -11.66
CA LEU A 1154 30.54 24.49 -11.55
C LEU A 1154 31.57 24.12 -12.63
N ASN A 1155 31.74 24.95 -13.65
CA ASN A 1155 32.77 24.79 -14.67
C ASN A 1155 33.27 26.13 -15.22
N ASP A 1156 34.42 26.08 -15.90
CA ASP A 1156 34.89 27.19 -16.74
C ASP A 1156 34.09 27.20 -18.06
N VAL A 1157 33.75 28.39 -18.55
CA VAL A 1157 33.04 28.59 -19.82
C VAL A 1157 34.03 29.17 -20.83
N GLU A 1158 34.05 28.64 -22.07
CA GLU A 1158 35.04 29.04 -23.07
C GLU A 1158 34.86 30.49 -23.52
N GLU A 1159 33.63 30.91 -23.83
CA GLU A 1159 33.29 32.30 -24.18
C GLU A 1159 31.83 32.63 -23.78
N GLY A 1160 31.60 33.83 -23.25
CA GLY A 1160 30.27 34.27 -22.80
C GLY A 1160 29.86 33.74 -21.41
N GLY A 1161 28.56 33.64 -21.14
CA GLY A 1161 28.00 33.00 -19.93
C GLY A 1161 28.15 33.77 -18.62
N GLY A 1162 28.71 34.98 -18.62
CA GLY A 1162 28.91 35.79 -17.41
C GLY A 1162 27.62 36.20 -16.69
N THR A 1163 27.71 36.50 -15.40
CA THR A 1163 26.59 37.07 -14.63
C THR A 1163 26.77 38.59 -14.57
N SER A 1164 25.90 39.33 -15.25
CA SER A 1164 25.98 40.79 -15.41
C SER A 1164 25.04 41.52 -14.46
N PHE A 1165 25.56 42.48 -13.70
CA PHE A 1165 24.84 43.46 -12.91
C PHE A 1165 24.93 44.81 -13.62
N GLU A 1166 23.98 45.05 -14.53
CA GLU A 1166 24.00 46.22 -15.42
C GLU A 1166 24.05 47.54 -14.66
N TYR A 1167 23.24 47.68 -13.60
CA TYR A 1167 23.21 48.89 -12.76
C TYR A 1167 24.52 49.14 -11.99
N LEU A 1168 25.32 48.09 -11.76
CA LEU A 1168 26.64 48.18 -11.14
C LEU A 1168 27.77 48.26 -12.18
N ASN A 1169 27.44 48.18 -13.48
CA ASN A 1169 28.40 48.09 -14.58
C ASN A 1169 29.47 47.00 -14.34
N PHE A 1170 29.04 45.85 -13.83
CA PHE A 1170 29.90 44.74 -13.45
C PHE A 1170 29.44 43.42 -14.07
N THR A 1171 30.37 42.60 -14.52
CA THR A 1171 30.08 41.24 -15.01
C THR A 1171 31.07 40.25 -14.40
N ALA A 1172 30.54 39.27 -13.67
CA ALA A 1172 31.32 38.15 -13.16
C ALA A 1172 31.52 37.11 -14.26
N VAL A 1173 32.78 36.77 -14.54
CA VAL A 1173 33.15 35.75 -15.52
C VAL A 1173 33.06 34.37 -14.89
N PRO A 1174 32.44 33.36 -15.54
CA PRO A 1174 32.35 32.01 -14.99
C PRO A 1174 33.73 31.39 -14.81
N LYS A 1175 34.02 30.99 -13.59
CA LYS A 1175 35.25 30.27 -13.25
C LYS A 1175 34.93 29.16 -12.29
N ARG A 1176 35.32 27.93 -12.62
CA ARG A 1176 35.02 26.73 -11.84
C ARG A 1176 35.34 26.90 -10.36
N GLY A 1177 34.42 26.44 -9.52
CA GLY A 1177 34.52 26.49 -8.06
C GLY A 1177 34.42 27.89 -7.46
N THR A 1178 34.09 28.92 -8.24
CA THR A 1178 33.98 30.30 -7.75
C THR A 1178 32.54 30.61 -7.34
N ALA A 1179 32.37 31.15 -6.14
CA ALA A 1179 31.08 31.63 -5.64
C ALA A 1179 30.94 33.15 -5.81
N LEU A 1180 29.80 33.59 -6.29
CA LEU A 1180 29.37 34.98 -6.43
C LEU A 1180 28.19 35.20 -5.50
N ILE A 1181 28.29 36.19 -4.62
CA ILE A 1181 27.35 36.38 -3.50
C ILE A 1181 26.86 37.82 -3.47
N TRP A 1182 25.54 38.01 -3.40
CA TRP A 1182 24.88 39.32 -3.29
C TRP A 1182 23.57 39.25 -2.50
N PRO A 1183 23.17 40.32 -1.80
CA PRO A 1183 21.89 40.41 -1.11
C PRO A 1183 20.76 40.74 -2.08
N SER A 1184 19.55 40.27 -1.78
CA SER A 1184 18.32 40.61 -2.52
C SER A 1184 17.46 41.65 -1.80
N VAL A 1185 17.82 41.99 -0.56
CA VAL A 1185 17.16 43.01 0.26
C VAL A 1185 18.19 43.99 0.80
N MET A 1186 17.76 45.22 1.06
CA MET A 1186 18.57 46.18 1.77
C MET A 1186 18.82 45.72 3.21
N ASP A 1187 19.91 46.17 3.82
CA ASP A 1187 20.30 45.81 5.19
C ASP A 1187 19.27 46.24 6.28
N ASN A 1188 18.23 47.00 5.91
CA ASN A 1188 17.08 47.29 6.77
C ASN A 1188 16.09 46.12 6.89
N MET A 1189 16.25 45.06 6.09
CA MET A 1189 15.37 43.87 6.01
C MET A 1189 13.91 44.18 5.66
N LYS A 1190 13.65 45.30 4.98
CA LYS A 1190 12.28 45.76 4.65
C LYS A 1190 12.09 46.16 3.19
N GLU A 1191 13.18 46.47 2.52
CA GLU A 1191 13.17 46.99 1.16
C GLU A 1191 13.98 46.07 0.24
N LYS A 1192 13.56 46.00 -1.01
CA LYS A 1192 14.25 45.27 -2.08
C LYS A 1192 15.55 45.99 -2.45
N GLU A 1193 16.59 45.23 -2.80
CA GLU A 1193 17.88 45.79 -3.23
C GLU A 1193 17.96 45.96 -4.76
N ASP A 1194 17.45 47.09 -5.27
CA ASP A 1194 17.36 47.36 -6.70
C ASP A 1194 18.71 47.52 -7.42
N TRP A 1195 19.84 47.58 -6.71
CA TRP A 1195 21.14 47.52 -7.39
C TRP A 1195 21.49 46.11 -7.91
N THR A 1196 20.80 45.07 -7.45
CA THR A 1196 21.16 43.66 -7.72
C THR A 1196 20.31 43.00 -8.80
N TRP A 1197 19.60 43.77 -9.62
CA TRP A 1197 19.07 43.27 -10.88
C TRP A 1197 20.22 42.74 -11.74
N HIS A 1198 20.09 41.50 -12.18
CA HIS A 1198 21.17 40.79 -12.84
C HIS A 1198 20.65 39.87 -13.94
N GLU A 1199 21.56 39.51 -14.84
CA GLU A 1199 21.27 38.61 -15.94
C GLU A 1199 22.42 37.61 -16.16
N ALA A 1200 22.08 36.42 -16.65
CA ALA A 1200 23.06 35.51 -17.21
C ALA A 1200 23.21 35.84 -18.70
N LEU A 1201 24.38 36.34 -19.09
CA LEU A 1201 24.74 36.59 -20.48
C LEU A 1201 24.72 35.29 -21.29
N SER A 1202 24.49 35.43 -22.60
CA SER A 1202 24.52 34.32 -23.56
C SER A 1202 25.85 33.57 -23.49
N VAL A 1203 25.80 32.23 -23.47
CA VAL A 1203 26.99 31.38 -23.67
C VAL A 1203 27.32 31.42 -25.16
N GLU A 1204 28.48 31.93 -25.52
CA GLU A 1204 28.89 32.04 -26.93
C GLU A 1204 29.64 30.80 -27.41
N GLN A 1205 30.39 30.16 -26.50
CA GLN A 1205 31.09 28.91 -26.78
C GLN A 1205 31.19 28.04 -25.51
N GLY A 1206 30.88 26.75 -25.65
CA GLY A 1206 30.89 25.77 -24.55
C GLY A 1206 29.54 25.62 -23.82
N VAL A 1207 29.57 25.10 -22.59
CA VAL A 1207 28.38 24.91 -21.73
C VAL A 1207 28.66 25.52 -20.37
N LYS A 1208 27.66 26.15 -19.75
CA LYS A 1208 27.75 26.68 -18.38
C LYS A 1208 26.88 25.85 -17.44
N TYR A 1209 27.48 25.36 -16.36
CA TYR A 1209 26.82 24.78 -15.21
C TYR A 1209 26.94 25.70 -14.00
N GLY A 1210 25.87 25.80 -13.23
CA GLY A 1210 25.84 26.58 -12.00
C GLY A 1210 24.93 25.97 -10.94
N ALA A 1211 25.18 26.35 -9.69
CA ALA A 1211 24.32 26.02 -8.56
C ALA A 1211 23.90 27.30 -7.83
N ASN A 1212 22.59 27.44 -7.60
CA ASN A 1212 21.97 28.55 -6.88
C ASN A 1212 21.56 28.10 -5.49
N ALA A 1213 22.02 28.80 -4.46
CA ALA A 1213 21.45 28.73 -3.13
C ALA A 1213 20.73 30.03 -2.82
N TRP A 1214 19.41 29.97 -2.70
CA TRP A 1214 18.59 31.07 -2.23
C TRP A 1214 18.28 30.90 -0.74
N ILE A 1215 18.44 31.98 0.00
CA ILE A 1215 18.36 31.97 1.46
C ILE A 1215 17.30 32.97 1.91
N HIS A 1216 16.37 32.52 2.73
CA HIS A 1216 15.19 33.26 3.18
C HIS A 1216 15.41 33.97 4.53
N LEU A 1217 14.61 35.01 4.77
CA LEU A 1217 14.65 35.81 6.01
C LEU A 1217 14.23 35.01 7.26
N ARG A 1218 13.36 34.01 7.10
CA ARG A 1218 12.83 33.14 8.16
C ARG A 1218 12.91 31.68 7.72
N ASP A 1219 12.50 30.78 8.62
CA ASP A 1219 12.39 29.35 8.34
C ASP A 1219 11.53 29.12 7.09
N TYR A 1220 12.17 28.63 6.04
CA TYR A 1220 11.55 28.32 4.76
C TYR A 1220 11.15 26.84 4.70
N ARG A 1221 11.93 25.94 5.31
CA ARG A 1221 11.76 24.50 5.16
C ARG A 1221 10.62 23.97 6.01
N THR A 1222 10.60 24.26 7.32
CA THR A 1222 9.58 23.70 8.24
C THR A 1222 8.16 24.19 7.93
N CYS A 1223 8.04 25.30 7.20
CA CYS A 1223 6.77 25.91 6.84
C CYS A 1223 6.27 25.57 5.42
N ASN A 1224 7.11 24.93 4.59
CA ASN A 1224 6.79 24.54 3.22
C ASN A 1224 7.02 23.03 2.95
N TYR A 1225 7.41 22.24 3.95
CA TYR A 1225 7.56 20.78 3.93
C TYR A 1225 7.00 20.20 5.22
#